data_AF-A0A8X7SB93-F1
#
_entry.id   AF-A0A8X7SB93-F1
#
_cell.length_a   1.000
_cell.length_b   1.000
_cell.length_c   1.000
_cell.angle_alpha   90.00
_cell.angle_beta   90.00
_cell.angle_gamma   90.00
#
_symmetry.space_group_name_H-M   'P 1'
#
loop_
_entity.id
_entity.type
_entity.pdbx_description
1 polymer ?
#
loop_
_entity_poly.entity_id
_entity_poly.type
_entity_poly.pdbx_seq_one_letter_code
_entity_poly.pdbx_strand_id
1 'polypeptide(L)'
;MEQAKTEVEKKVSRLLKFLQNKNKIPRDSKRELLAIATDLQEHCQSLYSSIDDFQQDLDPTRSGGRSKVQSRIASSEDIENLVEQESKLEALRNEAEEKEQALALRVKELEQELGEAKAECDRKGDLEEEIEMKASESKQLGEMNKGLRSQISGLKLVLKETGDEISTLVNKFGKSELGLTSRIEDLKCQLRNLEQEIGFLRERNAELAASFQVKRVEDKERVNGLMDQVSSLKHELESLRNKKVEQGTERDMQAKSVEQETDEEMNRLNKEIDHLTEENKKLHSKISELESSQMERDMQVKSVEQETDEERNKLNEEIDHLREENKKLHTRITELESSQMEREIKNTDEKEDKNKKLEAELSHQKKLVKEKDDVINRLSEKIKDQETLVKEQKETIEKFSEDLKQQDDVIRRLTAKIKEQERLVKEQKETIDKFFEDLKQSKRWSLGSSRDSKLNPNAIEKKMEEIADDFRMKIEDHIRILYRRIHVAEQIHLESKNEYIKIRDIVQENKETRESLLFYQTHFKRIKDTWEKGYARSTKKLEEAEGYTDRVARLAKEIDSAKVWVCEKKSELETLAAKLECGEAQETLLKEKLSKLEKKLAEEGTEKLSLAKVVSKFEARIKELEINVKGREVELLSLGEEKREAIRQLCVLVDYQRDRYDDLKKSVLKVSLKA
;
A
#
# COMPACT_ATOMS: atom_id res chain seq x y z
N MET A 1 22.75 24.37 -135.92
CA MET A 1 23.24 23.22 -135.13
C MET A 1 24.24 23.66 -134.06
N GLU A 2 25.20 24.51 -134.41
CA GLU A 2 26.24 25.04 -133.49
C GLU A 2 25.72 25.76 -132.22
N GLN A 3 24.59 26.47 -132.30
CA GLN A 3 23.96 27.07 -131.12
C GLN A 3 23.39 26.03 -130.14
N ALA A 4 22.90 24.88 -130.63
CA ALA A 4 22.40 23.81 -129.78
C ALA A 4 23.55 23.04 -129.11
N LYS A 5 24.65 22.81 -129.86
CA LYS A 5 25.92 22.21 -129.37
C LYS A 5 26.47 22.98 -128.16
N THR A 6 26.60 24.29 -128.33
CA THR A 6 27.13 25.19 -127.28
C THR A 6 26.20 25.38 -126.07
N GLU A 7 24.88 25.24 -126.24
CA GLU A 7 23.92 25.34 -125.14
C GLU A 7 23.91 24.09 -124.26
N VAL A 8 23.99 22.91 -124.86
CA VAL A 8 24.08 21.63 -124.14
C VAL A 8 25.39 21.53 -123.35
N GLU A 9 26.53 21.91 -123.94
CA GLU A 9 27.83 21.93 -123.23
C GLU A 9 27.83 22.89 -122.03
N LYS A 10 27.18 24.07 -122.16
CA LYS A 10 27.02 25.02 -121.04
C LYS A 10 26.16 24.46 -119.92
N LYS A 11 25.09 23.71 -120.23
CA LYS A 11 24.20 23.10 -119.23
C LYS A 11 24.90 21.95 -118.50
N VAL A 12 25.60 21.06 -119.23
CA VAL A 12 26.39 19.95 -118.65
C VAL A 12 27.54 20.49 -117.78
N SER A 13 28.25 21.52 -118.24
CA SER A 13 29.32 22.17 -117.46
C SER A 13 28.83 22.85 -116.18
N ARG A 14 27.62 23.43 -116.18
CA ARG A 14 27.00 23.98 -114.96
C ARG A 14 26.63 22.89 -113.97
N LEU A 15 26.16 21.74 -114.46
CA LEU A 15 25.73 20.61 -113.64
C LEU A 15 26.92 19.93 -112.95
N LEU A 16 28.06 19.77 -113.65
CA LEU A 16 29.33 19.31 -113.08
C LEU A 16 29.88 20.24 -111.99
N LYS A 17 29.89 21.56 -112.24
CA LYS A 17 30.31 22.55 -111.23
C LYS A 17 29.40 22.56 -109.99
N PHE A 18 28.10 22.33 -110.19
CA PHE A 18 27.13 22.28 -109.10
C PHE A 18 27.29 21.02 -108.23
N LEU A 19 27.61 19.88 -108.84
CA LEU A 19 27.87 18.63 -108.14
C LEU A 19 29.21 18.64 -107.39
N GLN A 20 30.28 19.23 -107.96
CA GLN A 20 31.57 19.36 -107.29
C GLN A 20 31.50 20.23 -106.01
N ASN A 21 30.80 21.36 -106.06
CA ASN A 21 30.81 22.38 -104.99
C ASN A 21 29.77 22.19 -103.85
N LYS A 22 28.83 21.23 -103.94
CA LYS A 22 27.84 21.00 -102.87
C LYS A 22 28.26 19.88 -101.90
N ASN A 23 28.25 20.19 -100.61
CA ASN A 23 28.62 19.27 -99.51
C ASN A 23 27.42 18.55 -98.85
N LYS A 24 26.19 18.79 -99.30
CA LYS A 24 24.95 18.22 -98.72
C LYS A 24 24.48 16.91 -99.38
N ILE A 25 25.21 16.37 -100.37
CA ILE A 25 24.86 15.13 -101.06
C ILE A 25 25.64 13.98 -100.40
N PRO A 26 25.00 12.83 -100.07
CA PRO A 26 25.67 11.64 -99.57
C PRO A 26 26.84 11.21 -100.47
N ARG A 27 27.95 10.76 -99.87
CA ARG A 27 29.24 10.57 -100.56
C ARG A 27 29.14 9.58 -101.73
N ASP A 28 28.37 8.51 -101.57
CA ASP A 28 28.19 7.47 -102.58
C ASP A 28 27.31 7.95 -103.74
N SER A 29 26.18 8.58 -103.43
CA SER A 29 25.31 9.21 -104.44
C SER A 29 26.01 10.35 -105.19
N LYS A 30 26.91 11.10 -104.52
CA LYS A 30 27.73 12.13 -105.16
C LYS A 30 28.73 11.52 -106.14
N ARG A 31 29.28 10.33 -105.84
CA ARG A 31 30.22 9.61 -106.71
C ARG A 31 29.50 9.02 -107.93
N GLU A 32 28.34 8.42 -107.75
CA GLU A 32 27.50 7.91 -108.84
C GLU A 32 26.99 9.03 -109.75
N LEU A 33 26.51 10.15 -109.18
CA LEU A 33 26.07 11.30 -109.97
C LEU A 33 27.21 11.98 -110.72
N LEU A 34 28.42 12.02 -110.14
CA LEU A 34 29.61 12.50 -110.85
C LEU A 34 29.99 11.56 -112.00
N ALA A 35 29.96 10.24 -111.78
CA ALA A 35 30.24 9.26 -112.83
C ALA A 35 29.25 9.39 -114.00
N ILE A 36 27.94 9.48 -113.72
CA ILE A 36 26.90 9.65 -114.74
C ILE A 36 27.05 10.99 -115.48
N ALA A 37 27.37 12.08 -114.76
CA ALA A 37 27.55 13.39 -115.38
C ALA A 37 28.81 13.46 -116.26
N THR A 38 29.87 12.75 -115.90
CA THR A 38 31.09 12.62 -116.71
C THR A 38 30.86 11.74 -117.93
N ASP A 39 30.17 10.60 -117.77
CA ASP A 39 29.80 9.70 -118.86
C ASP A 39 28.89 10.39 -119.90
N LEU A 40 27.93 11.20 -119.44
CA LEU A 40 27.10 12.04 -120.32
C LEU A 40 27.92 13.11 -121.06
N GLN A 41 28.97 13.64 -120.44
CA GLN A 41 29.86 14.59 -121.09
C GLN A 41 30.69 13.91 -122.19
N GLU A 42 31.23 12.72 -121.92
CA GLU A 42 31.98 11.92 -122.91
C GLU A 42 31.08 11.50 -124.09
N HIS A 43 29.85 11.08 -123.81
CA HIS A 43 28.86 10.76 -124.86
C HIS A 43 28.48 11.97 -125.70
N CYS A 44 28.28 13.15 -125.09
CA CYS A 44 28.05 14.38 -125.86
C CYS A 44 29.25 14.73 -126.75
N GLN A 45 30.49 14.57 -126.24
CA GLN A 45 31.71 14.84 -127.02
C GLN A 45 31.88 13.85 -128.18
N SER A 46 31.64 12.55 -127.95
CA SER A 46 31.65 11.52 -128.99
C SER A 46 30.59 11.77 -130.06
N LEU A 47 29.38 12.19 -129.66
CA LEU A 47 28.31 12.51 -130.60
C LEU A 47 28.67 13.74 -131.44
N TYR A 48 29.31 14.76 -130.86
CA TYR A 48 29.78 15.92 -131.60
C TYR A 48 30.93 15.60 -132.54
N SER A 49 31.87 14.72 -132.17
CA SER A 49 32.89 14.22 -133.10
C SER A 49 32.25 13.48 -134.28
N SER A 50 31.25 12.63 -134.02
CA SER A 50 30.55 11.91 -135.08
C SER A 50 29.76 12.86 -136.00
N ILE A 51 29.16 13.93 -135.46
CA ILE A 51 28.47 14.96 -136.26
C ILE A 51 29.47 15.80 -137.07
N ASP A 52 30.63 16.14 -136.51
CA ASP A 52 31.70 16.84 -137.23
C ASP A 52 32.28 15.96 -138.35
N ASP A 53 32.36 14.63 -138.16
CA ASP A 53 32.72 13.64 -139.20
C ASP A 53 31.65 13.58 -140.31
N PHE A 54 30.36 13.56 -139.96
CA PHE A 54 29.26 13.62 -140.92
C PHE A 54 29.16 14.95 -141.69
N GLN A 55 29.69 16.05 -141.14
CA GLN A 55 29.79 17.34 -141.83
C GLN A 55 31.04 17.45 -142.73
N GLN A 56 32.05 16.59 -142.57
CA GLN A 56 33.16 16.46 -143.52
C GLN A 56 32.81 15.61 -144.76
N ASP A 57 31.83 14.72 -144.67
CA ASP A 57 31.35 13.89 -145.80
C ASP A 57 30.33 14.58 -146.72
N LEU A 58 29.99 15.86 -146.44
CA LEU A 58 29.01 16.64 -147.22
C LEU A 58 29.61 17.93 -147.81
N ASP A 59 30.66 17.78 -148.63
CA ASP A 59 30.92 18.57 -149.87
C ASP A 59 32.17 17.97 -150.58
N PRO A 60 32.31 17.90 -151.94
CA PRO A 60 31.47 18.45 -153.01
C PRO A 60 31.25 17.52 -154.25
N THR A 61 30.41 17.98 -155.19
CA THR A 61 30.50 17.78 -156.67
C THR A 61 30.27 16.40 -157.35
N ARG A 62 29.20 16.40 -158.19
CA ARG A 62 29.17 16.09 -159.65
C ARG A 62 28.90 14.64 -160.15
N SER A 63 28.03 14.62 -161.18
CA SER A 63 27.83 13.60 -162.24
C SER A 63 27.00 12.37 -161.85
N GLY A 64 26.13 11.80 -162.68
CA GLY A 64 25.83 11.97 -164.10
C GLY A 64 25.36 10.60 -164.64
N GLY A 65 24.52 10.60 -165.67
CA GLY A 65 24.35 9.42 -166.53
C GLY A 65 22.95 8.83 -166.60
N ARG A 66 22.13 9.36 -167.51
CA ARG A 66 21.08 8.60 -168.19
C ARG A 66 21.54 8.44 -169.64
N SER A 67 21.74 7.20 -170.05
CA SER A 67 22.12 6.73 -171.39
C SER A 67 21.64 5.30 -171.47
N LYS A 68 21.23 4.70 -172.59
CA LYS A 68 20.97 5.11 -173.97
C LYS A 68 20.54 3.78 -174.60
N VAL A 69 19.39 3.67 -175.26
CA VAL A 69 19.13 2.51 -176.12
C VAL A 69 18.65 3.04 -177.45
N GLN A 70 19.48 2.81 -178.46
CA GLN A 70 19.22 3.11 -179.86
C GLN A 70 19.92 2.00 -180.66
N SER A 71 19.20 1.25 -181.47
CA SER A 71 19.77 0.40 -182.53
C SER A 71 18.95 0.55 -183.81
N ARG A 72 19.67 0.68 -184.92
CA ARG A 72 19.22 1.06 -186.27
C ARG A 72 19.20 -0.14 -187.22
N ILE A 73 18.17 -0.18 -188.07
CA ILE A 73 18.18 -0.29 -189.55
C ILE A 73 18.84 -1.51 -190.24
N ALA A 74 18.09 -2.18 -191.14
CA ALA A 74 18.36 -2.38 -192.60
C ALA A 74 17.25 -3.31 -193.20
N SER A 75 16.45 -2.87 -194.19
CA SER A 75 16.63 -2.92 -195.67
C SER A 75 16.57 -4.36 -196.24
N SER A 76 15.47 -4.74 -196.93
CA SER A 76 15.28 -4.89 -198.41
C SER A 76 16.10 -6.07 -198.99
N GLU A 77 15.59 -7.11 -199.65
CA GLU A 77 14.52 -7.26 -200.66
C GLU A 77 14.06 -8.75 -200.72
N ASP A 78 12.98 -9.02 -201.45
CA ASP A 78 12.52 -10.32 -202.02
C ASP A 78 11.89 -11.41 -201.11
N ILE A 79 10.57 -11.55 -201.30
CA ILE A 79 9.62 -12.68 -201.24
C ILE A 79 10.03 -13.98 -200.49
N GLU A 80 9.14 -14.40 -199.56
CA GLU A 80 9.09 -15.64 -198.73
C GLU A 80 9.84 -15.62 -197.37
N ASN A 81 9.23 -15.08 -196.29
CA ASN A 81 9.48 -15.50 -194.87
C ASN A 81 8.62 -14.76 -193.81
N LEU A 82 7.33 -15.13 -193.66
CA LEU A 82 6.41 -14.59 -192.63
C LEU A 82 6.29 -15.46 -191.36
N VAL A 83 6.97 -16.62 -191.27
CA VAL A 83 6.71 -17.61 -190.20
C VAL A 83 7.65 -17.46 -188.98
N GLU A 84 8.76 -16.71 -189.09
CA GLU A 84 9.80 -16.67 -188.04
C GLU A 84 9.68 -15.48 -187.05
N GLN A 85 8.83 -14.47 -187.32
CA GLN A 85 8.60 -13.34 -186.39
C GLN A 85 7.51 -13.63 -185.34
N GLU A 86 6.57 -14.53 -185.61
CA GLU A 86 5.49 -14.87 -184.70
C GLU A 86 6.02 -15.56 -183.41
N SER A 87 7.05 -16.39 -183.54
CA SER A 87 7.67 -17.11 -182.41
C SER A 87 8.36 -16.20 -181.38
N LYS A 88 8.91 -15.04 -181.79
CA LYS A 88 9.57 -14.09 -180.87
C LYS A 88 8.57 -13.23 -180.09
N LEU A 89 7.40 -12.93 -180.68
CA LEU A 89 6.34 -12.22 -179.97
C LEU A 89 5.69 -13.11 -178.91
N GLU A 90 5.52 -14.41 -179.17
CA GLU A 90 5.00 -15.37 -178.20
C GLU A 90 5.90 -15.51 -176.98
N ALA A 91 7.23 -15.52 -177.16
CA ALA A 91 8.19 -15.60 -176.06
C ALA A 91 8.16 -14.37 -175.13
N LEU A 92 8.07 -13.16 -175.70
CA LEU A 92 7.96 -11.92 -174.91
C LEU A 92 6.61 -11.82 -174.20
N ARG A 93 5.55 -12.37 -174.80
CA ARG A 93 4.23 -12.46 -174.17
C ARG A 93 4.26 -13.40 -172.97
N ASN A 94 4.88 -14.57 -173.10
CA ASN A 94 5.05 -15.52 -171.99
C ASN A 94 5.90 -14.92 -170.85
N GLU A 95 6.99 -14.20 -171.16
CA GLU A 95 7.81 -13.53 -170.13
C GLU A 95 7.04 -12.38 -169.44
N ALA A 96 6.18 -11.66 -170.18
CA ALA A 96 5.30 -10.65 -169.62
C ALA A 96 4.21 -11.28 -168.73
N GLU A 97 3.58 -12.38 -169.16
CA GLU A 97 2.61 -13.14 -168.37
C GLU A 97 3.26 -13.74 -167.11
N GLU A 98 4.49 -14.24 -167.17
CA GLU A 98 5.25 -14.72 -166.00
C GLU A 98 5.56 -13.59 -165.03
N LYS A 99 5.99 -12.42 -165.53
CA LYS A 99 6.21 -11.22 -164.68
C LYS A 99 4.93 -10.70 -164.07
N GLU A 100 3.81 -10.74 -164.81
CA GLU A 100 2.50 -10.35 -164.31
C GLU A 100 2.03 -11.31 -163.20
N GLN A 101 2.21 -12.62 -163.39
CA GLN A 101 1.93 -13.63 -162.35
C GLN A 101 2.83 -13.45 -161.12
N ALA A 102 4.13 -13.17 -161.31
CA ALA A 102 5.07 -12.91 -160.23
C ALA A 102 4.73 -11.63 -159.44
N LEU A 103 4.32 -10.57 -160.13
CA LEU A 103 3.84 -9.34 -159.50
C LEU A 103 2.51 -9.57 -158.78
N ALA A 104 1.59 -10.35 -159.35
CA ALA A 104 0.33 -10.70 -158.70
C ALA A 104 0.56 -11.53 -157.42
N LEU A 105 1.53 -12.44 -157.41
CA LEU A 105 1.96 -13.15 -156.20
C LEU A 105 2.55 -12.19 -155.18
N ARG A 106 3.42 -11.26 -155.60
CA ARG A 106 4.01 -10.27 -154.68
C ARG A 106 2.97 -9.31 -154.10
N VAL A 107 1.95 -8.93 -154.86
CA VAL A 107 0.83 -8.13 -154.37
C VAL A 107 0.03 -8.92 -153.34
N LYS A 108 -0.27 -10.20 -153.58
CA LYS A 108 -0.94 -11.06 -152.59
C LYS A 108 -0.13 -11.22 -151.30
N GLU A 109 1.19 -11.37 -151.40
CA GLU A 109 2.08 -11.40 -150.24
C GLU A 109 2.04 -10.09 -149.45
N LEU A 110 2.14 -8.94 -150.13
CA LEU A 110 2.07 -7.63 -149.48
C LEU A 110 0.69 -7.35 -148.87
N GLU A 111 -0.39 -7.80 -149.51
CA GLU A 111 -1.75 -7.73 -148.96
C GLU A 111 -1.89 -8.60 -147.70
N GLN A 112 -1.26 -9.78 -147.68
CA GLN A 112 -1.20 -10.63 -146.50
C GLN A 112 -0.36 -9.99 -145.38
N GLU A 113 0.85 -9.51 -145.66
CA GLU A 113 1.71 -8.80 -144.70
C GLU A 113 1.00 -7.55 -144.14
N LEU A 114 0.28 -6.81 -144.98
CA LEU A 114 -0.52 -5.66 -144.56
C LEU A 114 -1.69 -6.09 -143.67
N GLY A 115 -2.36 -7.21 -143.99
CA GLY A 115 -3.40 -7.80 -143.16
C GLY A 115 -2.89 -8.26 -141.80
N GLU A 116 -1.71 -8.89 -141.75
CA GLU A 116 -1.03 -9.31 -140.54
C GLU A 116 -0.58 -8.11 -139.69
N ALA A 117 0.05 -7.10 -140.30
CA ALA A 117 0.46 -5.88 -139.63
C ALA A 117 -0.74 -5.08 -139.09
N LYS A 118 -1.87 -5.09 -139.82
CA LYS A 118 -3.12 -4.47 -139.35
C LYS A 118 -3.69 -5.22 -138.14
N ALA A 119 -3.73 -6.55 -138.19
CA ALA A 119 -4.16 -7.36 -137.06
C ALA A 119 -3.22 -7.23 -135.85
N GLU A 120 -1.92 -7.04 -136.07
CA GLU A 120 -0.95 -6.76 -135.01
C GLU A 120 -1.13 -5.36 -134.41
N CYS A 121 -1.45 -4.36 -135.24
CA CYS A 121 -1.81 -3.01 -134.78
C CYS A 121 -3.08 -3.04 -133.91
N ASP A 122 -4.10 -3.79 -134.33
CA ASP A 122 -5.34 -3.96 -133.57
C ASP A 122 -5.06 -4.66 -132.22
N ARG A 123 -4.28 -5.76 -132.21
CA ARG A 123 -3.85 -6.42 -130.96
C ARG A 123 -3.04 -5.52 -130.05
N LYS A 124 -2.18 -4.67 -130.61
CA LYS A 124 -1.40 -3.70 -129.84
C LYS A 124 -2.31 -2.66 -129.19
N GLY A 125 -3.33 -2.20 -129.91
CA GLY A 125 -4.38 -1.33 -129.36
C GLY A 125 -5.10 -1.98 -128.17
N ASP A 126 -5.55 -3.23 -128.33
CA ASP A 126 -6.23 -3.97 -127.26
C ASP A 126 -5.33 -4.15 -126.01
N LEU A 127 -4.04 -4.45 -126.21
CA LEU A 127 -3.08 -4.58 -125.11
C LEU A 127 -2.77 -3.22 -124.45
N GLU A 128 -2.70 -2.13 -125.21
CA GLU A 128 -2.53 -0.78 -124.68
C GLU A 128 -3.73 -0.39 -123.81
N GLU A 129 -4.97 -0.71 -124.24
CA GLU A 129 -6.18 -0.52 -123.42
C GLU A 129 -6.17 -1.39 -122.15
N GLU A 130 -5.73 -2.65 -122.22
CA GLU A 130 -5.59 -3.51 -121.05
C GLU A 130 -4.56 -2.97 -120.06
N ILE A 131 -3.42 -2.47 -120.55
CA ILE A 131 -2.39 -1.82 -119.73
C ILE A 131 -2.95 -0.56 -119.06
N GLU A 132 -3.70 0.27 -119.78
CA GLU A 132 -4.32 1.47 -119.22
C GLU A 132 -5.35 1.12 -118.14
N MET A 133 -6.22 0.12 -118.39
CA MET A 133 -7.15 -0.39 -117.39
C MET A 133 -6.41 -0.89 -116.15
N LYS A 134 -5.38 -1.74 -116.31
CA LYS A 134 -4.59 -2.26 -115.18
C LYS A 134 -3.80 -1.19 -114.44
N ALA A 135 -3.31 -0.17 -115.13
CA ALA A 135 -2.67 0.99 -114.52
C ALA A 135 -3.67 1.80 -113.68
N SER A 136 -4.90 2.00 -114.18
CA SER A 136 -5.97 2.67 -113.45
C SER A 136 -6.41 1.86 -112.21
N GLU A 137 -6.54 0.54 -112.33
CA GLU A 137 -6.84 -0.39 -111.22
C GLU A 137 -5.75 -0.34 -110.14
N SER A 138 -4.47 -0.40 -110.55
CA SER A 138 -3.34 -0.27 -109.62
C SER A 138 -3.30 1.07 -108.92
N LYS A 139 -3.69 2.17 -109.59
CA LYS A 139 -3.78 3.50 -108.99
C LYS A 139 -4.89 3.55 -107.93
N GLN A 140 -6.08 3.03 -108.25
CA GLN A 140 -7.20 2.93 -107.31
C GLN A 140 -6.84 2.09 -106.08
N LEU A 141 -6.23 0.92 -106.27
CA LEU A 141 -5.73 0.08 -105.17
C LEU A 141 -4.66 0.79 -104.33
N GLY A 142 -3.80 1.58 -104.97
CA GLY A 142 -2.82 2.43 -104.29
C GLY A 142 -3.47 3.48 -103.39
N GLU A 143 -4.53 4.13 -103.86
CA GLU A 143 -5.31 5.10 -103.09
C GLU A 143 -6.07 4.43 -101.93
N MET A 144 -6.71 3.28 -102.18
CA MET A 144 -7.38 2.49 -101.14
C MET A 144 -6.40 2.05 -100.05
N ASN A 145 -5.21 1.57 -100.42
CA ASN A 145 -4.16 1.19 -99.47
C ASN A 145 -3.65 2.38 -98.65
N LYS A 146 -3.54 3.58 -99.23
CA LYS A 146 -3.22 4.80 -98.47
C LYS A 146 -4.33 5.09 -97.45
N GLY A 147 -5.59 5.00 -97.85
CA GLY A 147 -6.75 5.15 -96.97
C GLY A 147 -6.74 4.16 -95.80
N LEU A 148 -6.53 2.87 -96.08
CA LEU A 148 -6.42 1.82 -95.05
C LEU A 148 -5.25 2.05 -94.10
N ARG A 149 -4.07 2.46 -94.60
CA ARG A 149 -2.92 2.79 -93.74
C ARG A 149 -3.23 3.96 -92.81
N SER A 150 -3.91 5.00 -93.31
CA SER A 150 -4.35 6.13 -92.50
C SER A 150 -5.36 5.68 -91.41
N GLN A 151 -6.32 4.83 -91.75
CA GLN A 151 -7.27 4.26 -90.80
C GLN A 151 -6.57 3.41 -89.73
N ILE A 152 -5.64 2.53 -90.13
CA ILE A 152 -4.84 1.71 -89.19
C ILE A 152 -4.04 2.61 -88.26
N SER A 153 -3.44 3.69 -88.76
CA SER A 153 -2.71 4.66 -87.93
C SER A 153 -3.64 5.35 -86.93
N GLY A 154 -4.84 5.75 -87.35
CA GLY A 154 -5.86 6.33 -86.46
C GLY A 154 -6.30 5.35 -85.38
N LEU A 155 -6.64 4.11 -85.75
CA LEU A 155 -7.01 3.05 -84.80
C LEU A 155 -5.88 2.74 -83.81
N LYS A 156 -4.62 2.75 -84.27
CA LYS A 156 -3.46 2.55 -83.40
C LYS A 156 -3.30 3.67 -82.36
N LEU A 157 -3.62 4.91 -82.74
CA LEU A 157 -3.58 6.06 -81.84
C LEU A 157 -4.71 5.96 -80.80
N VAL A 158 -5.93 5.64 -81.23
CA VAL A 158 -7.08 5.40 -80.33
C VAL A 158 -6.80 4.24 -79.38
N LEU A 159 -6.21 3.14 -79.84
CA LEU A 159 -5.81 2.02 -78.99
C LEU A 159 -4.78 2.43 -77.93
N LYS A 160 -3.87 3.34 -78.28
CA LYS A 160 -2.89 3.87 -77.33
C LYS A 160 -3.56 4.77 -76.30
N GLU A 161 -4.41 5.69 -76.72
CA GLU A 161 -5.15 6.59 -75.82
C GLU A 161 -6.06 5.81 -74.87
N THR A 162 -6.85 4.88 -75.39
CA THR A 162 -7.69 3.99 -74.56
C THR A 162 -6.87 3.11 -73.63
N GLY A 163 -5.70 2.62 -74.07
CA GLY A 163 -4.76 1.90 -73.22
C GLY A 163 -4.23 2.76 -72.07
N ASP A 164 -3.85 4.01 -72.36
CA ASP A 164 -3.39 4.98 -71.35
C ASP A 164 -4.52 5.33 -70.38
N GLU A 165 -5.74 5.57 -70.86
CA GLU A 165 -6.94 5.81 -70.04
C GLU A 165 -7.22 4.64 -69.09
N ILE A 166 -7.25 3.41 -69.60
CA ILE A 166 -7.39 2.19 -68.80
C ILE A 166 -6.30 2.14 -67.74
N SER A 167 -5.04 2.43 -68.10
CA SER A 167 -3.92 2.45 -67.16
C SER A 167 -4.10 3.48 -66.04
N THR A 168 -4.61 4.68 -66.36
CA THR A 168 -4.95 5.67 -65.31
C THR A 168 -6.10 5.20 -64.42
N LEU A 169 -7.10 4.53 -65.00
CA LEU A 169 -8.26 4.02 -64.28
C LEU A 169 -7.86 2.90 -63.33
N VAL A 170 -7.08 1.91 -63.80
CA VAL A 170 -6.52 0.81 -63.00
C VAL A 170 -5.71 1.36 -61.83
N ASN A 171 -4.87 2.37 -62.07
CA ASN A 171 -4.11 3.03 -61.00
C ASN A 171 -4.99 3.74 -59.97
N LYS A 172 -6.09 4.38 -60.38
CA LYS A 172 -7.04 5.01 -59.45
C LYS A 172 -7.77 3.95 -58.61
N PHE A 173 -8.22 2.87 -59.25
CA PHE A 173 -8.87 1.75 -58.56
C PHE A 173 -7.93 1.09 -57.56
N GLY A 174 -6.68 0.80 -57.94
CA GLY A 174 -5.69 0.22 -57.02
C GLY A 174 -5.40 1.10 -55.81
N LYS A 175 -5.31 2.43 -55.98
CA LYS A 175 -5.16 3.37 -54.85
C LYS A 175 -6.39 3.37 -53.94
N SER A 176 -7.59 3.32 -54.51
CA SER A 176 -8.83 3.23 -53.74
C SER A 176 -8.92 1.92 -52.96
N GLU A 177 -8.56 0.80 -53.58
CA GLU A 177 -8.54 -0.53 -52.96
C GLU A 177 -7.55 -0.60 -51.81
N LEU A 178 -6.32 -0.09 -51.99
CA LEU A 178 -5.33 0.02 -50.91
C LEU A 178 -5.83 0.91 -49.77
N GLY A 179 -6.48 2.03 -50.08
CA GLY A 179 -7.06 2.93 -49.09
C GLY A 179 -8.20 2.28 -48.28
N LEU A 180 -9.11 1.57 -48.95
CA LEU A 180 -10.19 0.83 -48.30
C LEU A 180 -9.65 -0.33 -47.46
N THR A 181 -8.66 -1.06 -47.97
CA THR A 181 -8.00 -2.16 -47.24
C THR A 181 -7.34 -1.67 -45.97
N SER A 182 -6.60 -0.55 -46.04
CA SER A 182 -6.01 0.11 -44.87
C SER A 182 -7.09 0.53 -43.87
N ARG A 183 -8.20 1.12 -44.34
CA ARG A 183 -9.31 1.52 -43.48
C ARG A 183 -9.99 0.33 -42.80
N ILE A 184 -10.14 -0.79 -43.51
CA ILE A 184 -10.68 -2.03 -42.95
C ILE A 184 -9.76 -2.56 -41.85
N GLU A 185 -8.45 -2.56 -42.06
CA GLU A 185 -7.50 -3.04 -41.04
C GLU A 185 -7.49 -2.13 -39.81
N ASP A 186 -7.54 -0.81 -39.99
CA ASP A 186 -7.70 0.14 -38.88
C ASP A 186 -8.98 -0.13 -38.08
N LEU A 187 -10.11 -0.36 -38.76
CA LEU A 187 -11.38 -0.67 -38.10
C LEU A 187 -11.32 -2.03 -37.38
N LYS A 188 -10.64 -3.03 -37.94
CA LYS A 188 -10.40 -4.31 -37.26
C LYS A 188 -9.53 -4.13 -36.02
N CYS A 189 -8.49 -3.30 -36.07
CA CYS A 189 -7.69 -2.94 -34.89
C CYS A 189 -8.56 -2.29 -33.81
N GLN A 190 -9.42 -1.34 -34.18
CA GLN A 190 -10.33 -0.68 -33.24
C GLN A 190 -11.33 -1.67 -32.62
N LEU A 191 -11.90 -2.58 -33.41
CA LEU A 191 -12.78 -3.63 -32.89
C LEU A 191 -12.07 -4.53 -31.88
N ARG A 192 -10.86 -5.00 -32.20
CA ARG A 192 -10.06 -5.82 -31.26
C ARG A 192 -9.80 -5.10 -29.94
N ASN A 193 -9.47 -3.81 -29.98
CA ASN A 193 -9.25 -3.01 -28.78
C ASN A 193 -10.53 -2.87 -27.94
N LEU A 194 -11.66 -2.58 -28.58
CA LEU A 194 -12.95 -2.49 -27.89
C LEU A 194 -13.39 -3.83 -27.30
N GLU A 195 -13.14 -4.95 -28.00
CA GLU A 195 -13.40 -6.29 -27.48
C GLU A 195 -12.57 -6.58 -26.22
N GLN A 196 -11.30 -6.19 -26.20
CA GLN A 196 -10.44 -6.30 -25.01
C GLN A 196 -10.95 -5.43 -23.86
N GLU A 197 -11.35 -4.19 -24.13
CA GLU A 197 -11.90 -3.29 -23.12
C GLU A 197 -13.22 -3.81 -22.54
N ILE A 198 -14.10 -4.35 -23.38
CA ILE A 198 -15.32 -5.03 -22.92
C ILE A 198 -14.98 -6.25 -22.05
N GLY A 199 -13.97 -7.03 -22.42
CA GLY A 199 -13.48 -8.16 -21.62
C GLY A 199 -13.03 -7.72 -20.23
N PHE A 200 -12.16 -6.71 -20.16
CA PHE A 200 -11.68 -6.13 -18.91
C PHE A 200 -12.81 -5.58 -18.03
N LEU A 201 -13.75 -4.84 -18.62
CA LEU A 201 -14.90 -4.28 -17.88
C LEU A 201 -15.83 -5.39 -17.37
N ARG A 202 -16.03 -6.47 -18.13
CA ARG A 202 -16.81 -7.63 -17.68
C ARG A 202 -16.16 -8.33 -16.49
N GLU A 203 -14.85 -8.54 -16.55
CA GLU A 203 -14.09 -9.17 -15.46
C GLU A 203 -14.15 -8.31 -14.19
N ARG A 204 -13.88 -7.02 -14.30
CA ARG A 204 -13.99 -6.08 -13.18
C ARG A 204 -15.40 -6.00 -12.59
N ASN A 205 -16.45 -6.06 -13.43
CA ASN A 205 -17.83 -6.13 -12.95
C ASN A 205 -18.13 -7.44 -12.22
N ALA A 206 -17.59 -8.57 -12.68
CA ALA A 206 -17.74 -9.86 -12.01
C ALA A 206 -17.04 -9.86 -10.65
N GLU A 207 -15.83 -9.32 -10.55
CA GLU A 207 -15.10 -9.14 -9.28
C GLU A 207 -15.86 -8.25 -8.30
N LEU A 208 -16.36 -7.09 -8.77
CA LEU A 208 -17.16 -6.19 -7.95
C LEU A 208 -18.43 -6.89 -7.44
N ALA A 209 -19.15 -7.58 -8.32
CA ALA A 209 -20.35 -8.33 -7.95
C ALA A 209 -20.05 -9.42 -6.90
N ALA A 210 -18.94 -10.16 -7.06
CA ALA A 210 -18.49 -11.14 -6.08
C ALA A 210 -18.17 -10.49 -4.73
N SER A 211 -17.44 -9.35 -4.73
CA SER A 211 -17.12 -8.61 -3.50
C SER A 211 -18.37 -8.11 -2.76
N PHE A 212 -19.41 -7.69 -3.49
CA PHE A 212 -20.68 -7.28 -2.90
C PHE A 212 -21.43 -8.47 -2.30
N GLN A 213 -21.38 -9.65 -2.91
CA GLN A 213 -21.99 -10.84 -2.34
C GLN A 213 -21.29 -11.28 -1.06
N VAL A 214 -19.94 -11.26 -1.04
CA VAL A 214 -19.15 -11.54 0.17
C VAL A 214 -19.53 -10.57 1.28
N LYS A 215 -19.46 -9.25 1.03
CA LYS A 215 -19.86 -8.23 2.03
C LYS A 215 -21.29 -8.38 2.50
N ARG A 216 -22.22 -8.72 1.60
CA ARG A 216 -23.62 -8.97 1.96
C ARG A 216 -23.75 -10.14 2.93
N VAL A 217 -22.99 -11.22 2.72
CA VAL A 217 -22.98 -12.38 3.63
C VAL A 217 -22.36 -11.99 4.97
N GLU A 218 -21.21 -11.33 4.97
CA GLU A 218 -20.54 -10.85 6.19
C GLU A 218 -21.45 -9.91 7.01
N ASP A 219 -22.11 -8.95 6.36
CA ASP A 219 -23.06 -8.06 7.03
C ASP A 219 -24.26 -8.82 7.59
N LYS A 220 -24.77 -9.82 6.87
CA LYS A 220 -25.86 -10.68 7.35
C LYS A 220 -25.43 -11.50 8.57
N GLU A 221 -24.23 -12.07 8.56
CA GLU A 221 -23.67 -12.80 9.70
C GLU A 221 -23.47 -11.88 10.90
N ARG A 222 -22.95 -10.66 10.69
CA ARG A 222 -22.81 -9.65 11.73
C ARG A 222 -24.15 -9.24 12.33
N VAL A 223 -25.17 -9.03 11.50
CA VAL A 223 -26.54 -8.71 11.97
C VAL A 223 -27.11 -9.88 12.77
N ASN A 224 -26.93 -11.12 12.32
CA ASN A 224 -27.37 -12.30 13.08
C ASN A 224 -26.67 -12.39 14.44
N GLY A 225 -25.35 -12.19 14.49
CA GLY A 225 -24.60 -12.19 15.75
C GLY A 225 -25.06 -11.09 16.71
N LEU A 226 -25.37 -9.89 16.20
CA LEU A 226 -25.98 -8.82 17.00
C LEU A 226 -27.40 -9.18 17.46
N MET A 227 -28.20 -9.83 16.62
CA MET A 227 -29.54 -10.30 16.96
C MET A 227 -29.50 -11.33 18.10
N ASP A 228 -28.53 -12.25 18.08
CA ASP A 228 -28.32 -13.25 19.13
C ASP A 228 -27.89 -12.60 20.46
N GLN A 229 -27.01 -11.58 20.40
CA GLN A 229 -26.65 -10.78 21.57
C GLN A 229 -27.85 -10.02 22.14
N VAL A 230 -28.64 -9.35 21.29
CA VAL A 230 -29.85 -8.64 21.71
C VAL A 230 -30.85 -9.61 22.34
N SER A 231 -31.01 -10.80 21.77
CA SER A 231 -31.88 -11.84 22.32
C SER A 231 -31.40 -12.33 23.69
N SER A 232 -30.09 -12.53 23.84
CA SER A 232 -29.48 -12.92 25.12
C SER A 232 -29.67 -11.84 26.19
N LEU A 233 -29.36 -10.57 25.87
CA LEU A 233 -29.56 -9.44 26.77
C LEU A 233 -31.03 -9.23 27.12
N LYS A 234 -31.94 -9.45 26.17
CA LYS A 234 -33.38 -9.39 26.42
C LYS A 234 -33.81 -10.47 27.43
N HIS A 235 -33.31 -11.69 27.30
CA HIS A 235 -33.56 -12.76 28.27
C HIS A 235 -32.98 -12.44 29.66
N GLU A 236 -31.76 -11.89 29.73
CA GLU A 236 -31.16 -11.45 31.00
C GLU A 236 -31.98 -10.33 31.66
N LEU A 237 -32.42 -9.32 30.89
CA LEU A 237 -33.27 -8.25 31.40
C LEU A 237 -34.61 -8.78 31.93
N GLU A 238 -35.25 -9.72 31.23
CA GLU A 238 -36.49 -10.34 31.69
C GLU A 238 -36.27 -11.15 32.97
N SER A 239 -35.16 -11.88 33.06
CA SER A 239 -34.76 -12.61 34.28
C SER A 239 -34.54 -11.67 35.47
N LEU A 240 -33.79 -10.58 35.28
CA LEU A 240 -33.58 -9.56 36.31
C LEU A 240 -34.88 -8.87 36.70
N ARG A 241 -35.76 -8.59 35.74
CA ARG A 241 -37.08 -8.01 35.98
C ARG A 241 -37.93 -8.94 36.85
N ASN A 242 -37.97 -10.24 36.52
CA ASN A 242 -38.70 -11.23 37.30
C ASN A 242 -38.14 -11.32 38.73
N LYS A 243 -36.81 -11.40 38.88
CA LYS A 243 -36.16 -11.40 40.19
C LYS A 243 -36.47 -10.14 41.01
N LYS A 244 -36.53 -8.96 40.36
CA LYS A 244 -36.90 -7.71 41.02
C LYS A 244 -38.36 -7.71 41.48
N VAL A 245 -39.27 -8.26 40.66
CA VAL A 245 -40.69 -8.42 41.02
C VAL A 245 -40.83 -9.37 42.21
N GLU A 246 -40.17 -10.54 42.17
CA GLU A 246 -40.17 -11.51 43.27
C GLU A 246 -39.67 -10.88 44.58
N GLN A 247 -38.51 -10.22 44.54
CA GLN A 247 -37.99 -9.50 45.71
C GLN A 247 -38.90 -8.34 46.16
N GLY A 248 -39.62 -7.70 45.23
CA GLY A 248 -40.62 -6.68 45.56
C GLY A 248 -41.78 -7.30 46.34
N THR A 249 -42.32 -8.41 45.85
CA THR A 249 -43.41 -9.14 46.53
C THR A 249 -42.99 -9.69 47.89
N GLU A 250 -41.75 -10.16 48.02
CA GLU A 250 -41.21 -10.67 49.28
C GLU A 250 -41.04 -9.55 50.32
N ARG A 251 -40.52 -8.38 49.90
CA ARG A 251 -40.46 -7.18 50.76
C ARG A 251 -41.84 -6.68 51.16
N ASP A 252 -42.82 -6.68 50.25
CA ASP A 252 -44.20 -6.29 50.56
C ASP A 252 -44.85 -7.24 51.59
N MET A 253 -44.63 -8.56 51.47
CA MET A 253 -45.09 -9.53 52.47
C MET A 253 -44.40 -9.33 53.82
N GLN A 254 -43.09 -9.07 53.82
CA GLN A 254 -42.32 -8.82 55.03
C GLN A 254 -42.76 -7.51 55.71
N ALA A 255 -43.00 -6.44 54.94
CA ALA A 255 -43.54 -5.19 55.44
C ALA A 255 -44.90 -5.37 56.10
N LYS A 256 -45.82 -6.10 55.44
CA LYS A 256 -47.14 -6.44 56.03
C LYS A 256 -47.03 -7.26 57.32
N SER A 257 -46.08 -8.20 57.38
CA SER A 257 -45.83 -8.99 58.59
C SER A 257 -45.32 -8.11 59.74
N VAL A 258 -44.36 -7.23 59.46
CA VAL A 258 -43.82 -6.29 60.46
C VAL A 258 -44.90 -5.31 60.92
N GLU A 259 -45.71 -4.79 60.00
CA GLU A 259 -46.83 -3.89 60.33
C GLU A 259 -47.82 -4.59 61.28
N GLN A 260 -48.18 -5.84 60.98
CA GLN A 260 -49.01 -6.65 61.86
C GLN A 260 -48.37 -6.90 63.23
N GLU A 261 -47.07 -7.24 63.29
CA GLU A 261 -46.35 -7.42 64.55
C GLU A 261 -46.33 -6.13 65.38
N THR A 262 -46.08 -4.97 64.75
CA THR A 262 -46.08 -3.67 65.43
C THR A 262 -47.47 -3.30 65.95
N ASP A 263 -48.53 -3.60 65.20
CA ASP A 263 -49.91 -3.39 65.65
C ASP A 263 -50.25 -4.30 66.83
N GLU A 264 -49.83 -5.57 66.79
CA GLU A 264 -50.02 -6.50 67.90
C GLU A 264 -49.26 -6.06 69.17
N GLU A 265 -48.03 -5.58 69.04
CA GLU A 265 -47.23 -5.09 70.16
C GLU A 265 -47.77 -3.77 70.72
N MET A 266 -48.18 -2.84 69.85
CA MET A 266 -48.84 -1.60 70.26
C MET A 266 -50.13 -1.91 71.04
N ASN A 267 -50.93 -2.87 70.58
CA ASN A 267 -52.14 -3.31 71.28
C ASN A 267 -51.83 -3.95 72.65
N ARG A 268 -50.72 -4.69 72.80
CA ARG A 268 -50.29 -5.24 74.09
C ARG A 268 -49.87 -4.14 75.06
N LEU A 269 -49.02 -3.23 74.60
CA LEU A 269 -48.56 -2.09 75.41
C LEU A 269 -49.73 -1.20 75.82
N ASN A 270 -50.70 -0.96 74.94
CA ASN A 270 -51.87 -0.16 75.30
C ASN A 270 -52.70 -0.83 76.40
N LYS A 271 -52.89 -2.15 76.35
CA LYS A 271 -53.55 -2.89 77.44
C LYS A 271 -52.79 -2.82 78.76
N GLU A 272 -51.46 -2.85 78.71
CA GLU A 272 -50.61 -2.70 79.90
C GLU A 272 -50.68 -1.29 80.48
N ILE A 273 -50.66 -0.26 79.62
CA ILE A 273 -50.89 1.13 80.01
C ILE A 273 -52.25 1.25 80.68
N ASP A 274 -53.33 0.72 80.09
CA ASP A 274 -54.67 0.77 80.68
C ASP A 274 -54.71 0.12 82.07
N HIS A 275 -54.06 -1.05 82.24
CA HIS A 275 -53.93 -1.71 83.53
C HIS A 275 -53.18 -0.86 84.57
N LEU A 276 -52.00 -0.34 84.22
CA LEU A 276 -51.19 0.50 85.11
C LEU A 276 -51.89 1.80 85.46
N THR A 277 -52.66 2.37 84.53
CA THR A 277 -53.46 3.58 84.76
C THR A 277 -54.55 3.30 85.80
N GLU A 278 -55.19 2.15 85.74
CA GLU A 278 -56.20 1.73 86.70
C GLU A 278 -55.62 1.41 88.08
N GLU A 279 -54.45 0.77 88.13
CA GLU A 279 -53.71 0.54 89.37
C GLU A 279 -53.28 1.87 90.03
N ASN A 280 -52.75 2.81 89.24
CA ASN A 280 -52.39 4.15 89.72
C ASN A 280 -53.59 4.90 90.29
N LYS A 281 -54.77 4.81 89.65
CA LYS A 281 -56.02 5.38 90.21
C LYS A 281 -56.35 4.79 91.58
N LYS A 282 -56.29 3.46 91.72
CA LYS A 282 -56.54 2.77 93.00
C LYS A 282 -55.56 3.19 94.09
N LEU A 283 -54.27 3.28 93.76
CA LEU A 283 -53.25 3.76 94.70
C LEU A 283 -53.51 5.22 95.10
N HIS A 284 -53.88 6.09 94.16
CA HIS A 284 -54.25 7.47 94.47
C HIS A 284 -55.46 7.58 95.41
N SER A 285 -56.52 6.79 95.20
CA SER A 285 -57.65 6.74 96.14
C SER A 285 -57.18 6.34 97.54
N LYS A 286 -56.30 5.34 97.65
CA LYS A 286 -55.77 4.88 98.94
C LYS A 286 -54.87 5.91 99.63
N ILE A 287 -54.07 6.66 98.88
CA ILE A 287 -53.26 7.77 99.41
C ILE A 287 -54.19 8.84 100.00
N SER A 288 -55.24 9.23 99.26
CA SER A 288 -56.19 10.26 99.72
C SER A 288 -56.94 9.85 101.01
N GLU A 289 -57.29 8.56 101.14
CA GLU A 289 -57.87 8.01 102.38
C GLU A 289 -56.89 8.08 103.56
N LEU A 290 -55.62 7.71 103.34
CA LEU A 290 -54.58 7.78 104.37
C LEU A 290 -54.27 9.22 104.81
N GLU A 291 -54.23 10.16 103.86
CA GLU A 291 -54.06 11.59 104.14
C GLU A 291 -55.19 12.12 105.04
N SER A 292 -56.43 11.73 104.76
CA SER A 292 -57.58 12.12 105.58
C SER A 292 -57.50 11.56 107.01
N SER A 293 -57.12 10.27 107.16
CA SER A 293 -56.91 9.64 108.47
C SER A 293 -55.74 10.27 109.25
N GLN A 294 -54.70 10.71 108.55
CA GLN A 294 -53.58 11.40 109.17
C GLN A 294 -53.98 12.78 109.69
N MET A 295 -54.77 13.53 108.93
CA MET A 295 -55.28 14.84 109.35
C MET A 295 -56.19 14.75 110.58
N GLU A 296 -56.98 13.68 110.72
CA GLU A 296 -57.75 13.40 111.94
C GLU A 296 -56.85 13.13 113.16
N ARG A 297 -55.81 12.30 113.00
CA ARG A 297 -54.85 12.02 114.08
C ARG A 297 -54.10 13.28 114.52
N ASP A 298 -53.66 14.11 113.58
CA ASP A 298 -52.98 15.38 113.89
C ASP A 298 -53.89 16.35 114.67
N MET A 299 -55.20 16.32 114.42
CA MET A 299 -56.18 17.11 115.16
C MET A 299 -56.36 16.61 116.61
N GLN A 300 -56.34 15.29 116.82
CA GLN A 300 -56.37 14.69 118.16
C GLN A 300 -55.11 15.04 118.96
N VAL A 301 -53.92 15.01 118.34
CA VAL A 301 -52.66 15.38 119.00
C VAL A 301 -52.68 16.82 119.51
N LYS A 302 -53.14 17.77 118.67
CA LYS A 302 -53.25 19.19 119.07
C LYS A 302 -54.21 19.42 120.24
N SER A 303 -55.30 18.64 120.33
CA SER A 303 -56.23 18.71 121.45
C SER A 303 -55.59 18.26 122.77
N VAL A 304 -54.81 17.17 122.73
CA VAL A 304 -54.10 16.65 123.91
C VAL A 304 -53.01 17.62 124.38
N GLU A 305 -52.28 18.25 123.46
CA GLU A 305 -51.26 19.26 123.81
C GLU A 305 -51.87 20.44 124.58
N GLN A 306 -53.02 20.96 124.14
CA GLN A 306 -53.73 22.03 124.88
C GLN A 306 -54.14 21.61 126.29
N GLU A 307 -54.68 20.40 126.47
CA GLU A 307 -55.05 19.90 127.80
C GLU A 307 -53.82 19.80 128.73
N THR A 308 -52.68 19.31 128.22
CA THR A 308 -51.45 19.21 129.02
C THR A 308 -50.87 20.57 129.43
N ASP A 309 -50.96 21.59 128.56
CA ASP A 309 -50.49 22.94 128.88
C ASP A 309 -51.38 23.64 129.92
N GLU A 310 -52.70 23.41 129.86
CA GLU A 310 -53.64 23.92 130.88
C GLU A 310 -53.39 23.29 132.26
N GLU A 311 -53.12 21.99 132.32
CA GLU A 311 -52.72 21.31 133.57
C GLU A 311 -51.40 21.85 134.13
N ARG A 312 -50.42 22.12 133.26
CA ARG A 312 -49.11 22.67 133.65
C ARG A 312 -49.24 24.05 134.29
N ASN A 313 -50.11 24.90 133.76
CA ASN A 313 -50.34 26.25 134.28
C ASN A 313 -50.98 26.20 135.67
N LYS A 314 -51.96 25.32 135.91
CA LYS A 314 -52.59 25.14 137.23
C LYS A 314 -51.59 24.71 138.30
N LEU A 315 -50.70 23.77 137.97
CA LEU A 315 -49.67 23.30 138.90
C LEU A 315 -48.69 24.40 139.29
N ASN A 316 -48.39 25.32 138.36
CA ASN A 316 -47.46 26.43 138.59
C ASN A 316 -48.05 27.48 139.55
N GLU A 317 -49.36 27.76 139.46
CA GLU A 317 -50.07 28.64 140.41
C GLU A 317 -50.08 28.07 141.84
N GLU A 318 -50.18 26.75 142.00
CA GLU A 318 -50.12 26.07 143.30
C GLU A 318 -48.73 26.16 143.96
N ILE A 319 -47.65 26.07 143.17
CA ILE A 319 -46.26 26.24 143.65
C ILE A 319 -46.02 27.64 144.21
N ASP A 320 -46.53 28.69 143.55
CA ASP A 320 -46.36 30.07 144.00
C ASP A 320 -47.14 30.36 145.29
N HIS A 321 -48.31 29.74 145.49
CA HIS A 321 -49.06 29.81 146.75
C HIS A 321 -48.25 29.21 147.92
N LEU A 322 -47.62 28.04 147.73
CA LEU A 322 -46.80 27.37 148.75
C LEU A 322 -45.50 28.13 149.09
N ARG A 323 -44.93 28.87 148.13
CA ARG A 323 -43.75 29.73 148.37
C ARG A 323 -44.07 30.92 149.29
N GLU A 324 -45.27 31.49 149.17
CA GLU A 324 -45.68 32.64 149.97
C GLU A 324 -46.03 32.23 151.42
N GLU A 325 -46.52 31.01 151.62
CA GLU A 325 -46.77 30.44 152.95
C GLU A 325 -45.45 30.16 153.71
N ASN A 326 -44.42 29.66 153.02
CA ASN A 326 -43.08 29.47 153.61
C ASN A 326 -42.44 30.78 154.11
N LYS A 327 -42.62 31.90 153.40
CA LYS A 327 -42.12 33.21 153.86
C LYS A 327 -42.76 33.66 155.18
N LYS A 328 -44.05 33.35 155.40
CA LYS A 328 -44.76 33.68 156.65
C LYS A 328 -44.31 32.83 157.84
N LEU A 329 -43.84 31.61 157.60
CA LEU A 329 -43.28 30.75 158.66
C LEU A 329 -41.87 31.21 159.07
N HIS A 330 -41.06 31.74 158.16
CA HIS A 330 -39.70 32.24 158.47
C HIS A 330 -39.67 33.50 159.36
N THR A 331 -40.65 34.39 159.27
CA THR A 331 -40.79 35.52 160.23
C THR A 331 -41.20 35.08 161.63
N ARG A 332 -41.91 33.95 161.75
CA ARG A 332 -42.34 33.39 163.04
C ARG A 332 -41.19 32.71 163.80
N ILE A 333 -40.20 32.18 163.08
CA ILE A 333 -39.00 31.52 163.65
C ILE A 333 -38.03 32.56 164.26
N THR A 334 -37.86 33.70 163.61
CA THR A 334 -36.94 34.77 164.06
C THR A 334 -37.41 35.48 165.35
N GLU A 335 -38.72 35.51 165.63
CA GLU A 335 -39.28 36.04 166.88
C GLU A 335 -39.14 35.07 168.07
N LEU A 336 -39.16 33.76 167.82
CA LEU A 336 -38.97 32.72 168.85
C LEU A 336 -37.50 32.57 169.27
N GLU A 337 -36.56 32.81 168.36
CA GLU A 337 -35.11 32.75 168.61
C GLU A 337 -34.61 33.86 169.55
N SER A 338 -35.25 35.04 169.57
CA SER A 338 -34.88 36.15 170.48
C SER A 338 -35.30 35.93 171.95
N SER A 339 -36.25 35.02 172.19
CA SER A 339 -36.79 34.74 173.54
C SER A 339 -36.06 33.57 174.24
N GLN A 340 -35.19 32.87 173.51
CA GLN A 340 -34.48 31.67 173.97
C GLN A 340 -33.03 31.98 174.43
N MET A 341 -32.48 33.13 174.03
CA MET A 341 -31.14 33.58 174.43
C MET A 341 -31.03 34.05 175.90
N GLU A 342 -32.16 34.21 176.60
CA GLU A 342 -32.22 34.62 178.01
C GLU A 342 -32.08 33.46 179.02
N ARG A 343 -31.93 32.20 178.57
CA ARG A 343 -31.90 31.02 179.47
C ARG A 343 -30.65 30.11 179.43
N GLU A 344 -29.70 30.26 178.51
CA GLU A 344 -28.60 29.29 178.35
C GLU A 344 -27.19 29.87 178.63
N ILE A 345 -27.06 30.57 179.75
CA ILE A 345 -25.77 30.73 180.46
C ILE A 345 -25.73 29.68 181.59
N LYS A 346 -25.35 28.42 181.28
CA LYS A 346 -24.83 27.41 182.24
C LYS A 346 -24.44 26.09 181.55
N ASN A 347 -23.13 25.79 181.49
CA ASN A 347 -22.45 24.50 181.13
C ASN A 347 -21.90 24.41 179.67
N THR A 348 -20.67 24.86 179.31
CA THR A 348 -19.28 24.31 179.47
C THR A 348 -18.82 23.18 178.51
N ASP A 349 -17.87 23.54 177.61
CA ASP A 349 -16.59 22.93 177.12
C ASP A 349 -16.41 21.49 176.56
N GLU A 350 -15.92 21.36 175.29
CA GLU A 350 -14.60 20.76 174.87
C GLU A 350 -14.46 20.41 173.34
N LYS A 351 -13.53 21.11 172.63
CA LYS A 351 -12.60 20.73 171.48
C LYS A 351 -13.13 20.30 170.07
N GLU A 352 -12.69 20.71 168.86
CA GLU A 352 -11.47 21.25 168.19
C GLU A 352 -10.68 20.24 167.26
N ASP A 353 -10.59 20.57 165.94
CA ASP A 353 -9.46 20.44 164.94
C ASP A 353 -9.16 19.26 163.94
N LYS A 354 -9.02 19.56 162.60
CA LYS A 354 -7.84 19.32 161.65
C LYS A 354 -8.04 19.19 160.09
N ASN A 355 -7.30 20.03 159.32
CA ASN A 355 -6.53 19.85 158.03
C ASN A 355 -7.19 19.35 156.70
N LYS A 356 -7.08 19.94 155.47
CA LYS A 356 -6.02 20.57 154.60
C LYS A 356 -4.86 19.67 154.08
N LYS A 357 -4.87 19.24 152.80
CA LYS A 357 -3.66 19.04 151.91
C LYS A 357 -3.98 18.60 150.45
N LEU A 358 -3.19 19.13 149.50
CA LEU A 358 -2.78 18.62 148.16
C LEU A 358 -3.39 19.23 146.89
N GLU A 359 -2.55 20.06 146.26
CA GLU A 359 -2.63 20.70 144.95
C GLU A 359 -1.20 20.60 144.33
N ALA A 360 -1.11 20.48 142.99
CA ALA A 360 0.06 20.63 142.09
C ALA A 360 1.02 19.43 141.79
N GLU A 361 0.86 18.78 140.61
CA GLU A 361 1.97 18.33 139.71
C GLU A 361 1.44 17.75 138.38
N LEU A 362 2.06 18.12 137.24
CA LEU A 362 2.08 17.47 135.89
C LEU A 362 1.82 18.41 134.70
N SER A 363 2.82 19.24 134.38
CA SER A 363 2.83 20.14 133.21
C SER A 363 4.13 20.04 132.37
N HIS A 364 4.88 18.93 132.35
CA HIS A 364 6.26 18.97 131.83
C HIS A 364 6.80 17.87 130.88
N GLN A 365 6.04 17.26 129.96
CA GLN A 365 6.69 16.45 128.89
C GLN A 365 6.09 16.61 127.49
N LYS A 366 6.39 17.76 126.88
CA LYS A 366 6.20 18.09 125.45
C LYS A 366 7.54 18.61 124.93
N LYS A 367 8.30 17.84 124.12
CA LYS A 367 9.36 18.24 123.12
C LYS A 367 10.64 17.34 123.06
N LEU A 368 10.62 16.09 122.54
CA LEU A 368 11.90 15.39 122.20
C LEU A 368 11.88 14.25 121.14
N VAL A 369 11.03 14.29 120.09
CA VAL A 369 10.96 13.15 119.12
C VAL A 369 11.44 13.50 117.69
N LYS A 370 11.92 14.72 117.43
CA LYS A 370 12.35 15.18 116.09
C LYS A 370 13.77 14.74 115.63
N GLU A 371 14.38 13.75 116.26
CA GLU A 371 15.78 13.36 116.00
C GLU A 371 15.94 11.93 115.41
N LYS A 372 14.84 11.26 115.01
CA LYS A 372 14.88 9.92 114.41
C LYS A 372 14.85 9.88 112.87
N ASP A 373 14.97 11.02 112.19
CA ASP A 373 14.95 11.15 110.73
C ASP A 373 16.27 10.78 110.01
N ASP A 374 17.43 10.66 110.69
CA ASP A 374 18.73 10.54 109.99
C ASP A 374 19.27 9.11 109.77
N VAL A 375 18.59 8.07 110.28
CA VAL A 375 19.07 6.68 110.20
C VAL A 375 18.49 5.92 108.99
N ILE A 376 17.32 6.33 108.49
CA ILE A 376 16.63 5.66 107.37
C ILE A 376 17.33 5.93 106.02
N ASN A 377 17.99 7.08 105.85
CA ASN A 377 18.67 7.45 104.61
C ASN A 377 19.97 6.65 104.31
N ARG A 378 20.54 5.93 105.29
CA ARG A 378 21.74 5.10 105.11
C ARG A 378 21.45 3.70 104.54
N LEU A 379 20.19 3.28 104.49
CA LEU A 379 19.82 1.95 104.00
C LEU A 379 19.55 1.91 102.48
N SER A 380 19.27 3.04 101.83
CA SER A 380 19.15 3.10 100.36
C SER A 380 20.48 3.10 99.62
N GLU A 381 21.61 3.35 100.31
CA GLU A 381 22.96 3.19 99.75
C GLU A 381 23.27 1.72 99.38
N LYS A 382 22.49 0.76 99.89
CA LYS A 382 22.51 -0.65 99.45
C LYS A 382 21.88 -0.88 98.07
N ILE A 383 21.14 0.07 97.50
CA ILE A 383 20.68 0.00 96.09
C ILE A 383 21.88 0.18 95.14
N LYS A 384 22.95 0.84 95.59
CA LYS A 384 24.24 0.95 94.90
C LYS A 384 24.92 -0.42 94.73
N ASP A 385 24.57 -1.41 95.55
CA ASP A 385 25.05 -2.78 95.36
C ASP A 385 24.36 -3.48 94.16
N GLN A 386 23.22 -2.99 93.66
CA GLN A 386 22.63 -3.47 92.40
C GLN A 386 23.39 -2.98 91.14
N GLU A 387 24.24 -1.94 91.23
CA GLU A 387 25.19 -1.58 90.16
C GLU A 387 26.26 -2.67 89.95
N THR A 388 26.51 -3.53 90.95
CA THR A 388 27.45 -4.65 90.80
C THR A 388 26.89 -5.79 89.93
N LEU A 389 25.56 -5.85 89.76
CA LEU A 389 24.87 -6.81 88.88
C LEU A 389 25.00 -6.44 87.39
N VAL A 390 25.25 -5.16 87.07
CA VAL A 390 25.60 -4.69 85.71
C VAL A 390 27.01 -5.13 85.30
N LYS A 391 27.87 -5.44 86.27
CA LYS A 391 29.22 -5.98 86.02
C LYS A 391 29.18 -7.42 85.51
N GLU A 392 28.18 -8.21 85.92
CA GLU A 392 27.94 -9.57 85.41
C GLU A 392 27.40 -9.58 83.97
N GLN A 393 26.72 -8.50 83.54
CA GLN A 393 26.33 -8.32 82.13
C GLN A 393 27.52 -8.03 81.19
N LYS A 394 28.69 -7.68 81.75
CA LYS A 394 29.94 -7.47 80.99
C LYS A 394 30.61 -8.81 80.62
N GLU A 395 30.46 -9.84 81.44
CA GLU A 395 31.00 -11.19 81.18
C GLU A 395 30.19 -11.93 80.10
N THR A 396 28.92 -11.58 79.91
CA THR A 396 28.12 -12.05 78.76
C THR A 396 28.55 -11.46 77.42
N ILE A 397 29.21 -10.29 77.40
CA ILE A 397 29.76 -9.68 76.17
C ILE A 397 31.06 -10.39 75.73
N GLU A 398 31.81 -10.97 76.66
CA GLU A 398 33.05 -11.71 76.38
C GLU A 398 32.76 -13.05 75.67
N LYS A 399 31.60 -13.68 75.93
CA LYS A 399 31.10 -14.84 75.15
C LYS A 399 30.73 -14.49 73.69
N PHE A 400 30.20 -13.30 73.42
CA PHE A 400 29.92 -12.84 72.06
C PHE A 400 31.19 -12.50 71.25
N SER A 401 32.32 -12.26 71.91
CA SER A 401 33.63 -12.03 71.28
C SER A 401 34.26 -13.31 70.71
N GLU A 402 34.02 -14.46 71.34
CA GLU A 402 34.53 -15.75 70.87
C GLU A 402 33.79 -16.26 69.62
N ASP A 403 32.48 -15.96 69.50
CA ASP A 403 31.65 -16.30 68.33
C ASP A 403 32.03 -15.48 67.07
N LEU A 404 32.58 -14.27 67.23
CA LEU A 404 33.12 -13.46 66.13
C LEU A 404 34.44 -14.01 65.56
N LYS A 405 35.30 -14.65 66.37
CA LYS A 405 36.52 -15.33 65.88
C LYS A 405 36.20 -16.56 65.02
N GLN A 406 35.11 -17.27 65.32
CA GLN A 406 34.66 -18.42 64.52
C GLN A 406 34.10 -18.01 63.14
N GLN A 407 33.50 -16.81 63.02
CA GLN A 407 33.12 -16.25 61.72
C GLN A 407 34.34 -15.84 60.86
N ASP A 408 35.42 -15.36 61.48
CA ASP A 408 36.63 -14.90 60.79
C ASP A 408 37.45 -16.06 60.15
N ASP A 409 37.40 -17.26 60.76
CA ASP A 409 37.97 -18.49 60.19
C ASP A 409 37.18 -19.03 58.97
N VAL A 410 35.89 -18.70 58.86
CA VAL A 410 35.06 -19.00 57.68
C VAL A 410 35.38 -18.04 56.53
N ILE A 411 35.60 -16.75 56.84
CA ILE A 411 36.03 -15.74 55.86
C ILE A 411 37.41 -16.10 55.29
N ARG A 412 38.37 -16.53 56.11
CA ARG A 412 39.72 -16.95 55.66
C ARG A 412 39.67 -18.13 54.67
N ARG A 413 38.73 -19.06 54.85
CA ARG A 413 38.47 -20.20 53.95
C ARG A 413 37.87 -19.81 52.60
N LEU A 414 37.02 -18.78 52.56
CA LEU A 414 36.44 -18.26 51.32
C LEU A 414 37.46 -17.41 50.54
N THR A 415 38.31 -16.63 51.22
CA THR A 415 39.40 -15.86 50.59
C THR A 415 40.45 -16.76 49.91
N ALA A 416 40.72 -17.96 50.46
CA ALA A 416 41.60 -18.94 49.83
C ALA A 416 40.99 -19.53 48.53
N LYS A 417 39.66 -19.72 48.47
CA LYS A 417 38.97 -20.19 47.25
C LYS A 417 38.95 -19.13 46.13
N ILE A 418 38.89 -17.85 46.47
CA ILE A 418 38.94 -16.75 45.50
C ILE A 418 40.34 -16.65 44.85
N LYS A 419 41.42 -16.78 45.63
CA LYS A 419 42.80 -16.82 45.11
C LYS A 419 43.07 -17.97 44.14
N GLU A 420 42.46 -19.13 44.37
CA GLU A 420 42.60 -20.29 43.46
C GLU A 420 41.87 -20.07 42.13
N GLN A 421 40.73 -19.37 42.13
CA GLN A 421 40.04 -19.00 40.89
C GLN A 421 40.80 -17.94 40.08
N GLU A 422 41.51 -17.01 40.74
CA GLU A 422 42.38 -16.02 40.06
C GLU A 422 43.61 -16.67 39.40
N ARG A 423 44.13 -17.78 39.96
CA ARG A 423 45.24 -18.56 39.38
C ARG A 423 44.83 -19.23 38.05
N LEU A 424 43.63 -19.80 37.99
CA LEU A 424 43.08 -20.46 36.80
C LEU A 424 42.80 -19.48 35.64
N VAL A 425 42.38 -18.25 35.95
CA VAL A 425 42.18 -17.19 34.94
C VAL A 425 43.51 -16.71 34.35
N LYS A 426 44.61 -16.75 35.12
CA LYS A 426 45.95 -16.39 34.63
C LYS A 426 46.52 -17.43 33.65
N GLU A 427 46.29 -18.73 33.90
CA GLU A 427 46.71 -19.83 33.01
C GLU A 427 45.98 -19.83 31.66
N GLN A 428 44.70 -19.43 31.65
CA GLN A 428 43.93 -19.28 30.40
C GLN A 428 44.43 -18.12 29.51
N LYS A 429 45.04 -17.09 30.10
CA LYS A 429 45.64 -15.96 29.37
C LYS A 429 46.94 -16.35 28.64
N GLU A 430 47.80 -17.14 29.28
CA GLU A 430 49.09 -17.60 28.70
C GLU A 430 48.91 -18.61 27.56
N THR A 431 47.77 -19.30 27.51
CA THR A 431 47.44 -20.26 26.44
C THR A 431 47.04 -19.57 25.13
N ILE A 432 46.48 -18.36 25.21
CA ILE A 432 46.06 -17.57 24.04
C ILE A 432 47.28 -16.92 23.35
N ASP A 433 48.30 -16.51 24.10
CA ASP A 433 49.52 -15.90 23.53
C ASP A 433 50.41 -16.90 22.76
N LYS A 434 50.34 -18.20 23.06
CA LYS A 434 51.01 -19.27 22.28
C LYS A 434 50.40 -19.50 20.90
N PHE A 435 49.08 -19.38 20.76
CA PHE A 435 48.37 -19.57 19.49
C PHE A 435 48.64 -18.46 18.46
N PHE A 436 49.11 -17.29 18.89
CA PHE A 436 49.38 -16.16 18.00
C PHE A 436 50.72 -16.28 17.26
N GLU A 437 51.71 -16.99 17.81
CA GLU A 437 53.02 -17.16 17.15
C GLU A 437 53.10 -18.34 16.17
N ASP A 438 52.26 -19.36 16.32
CA ASP A 438 52.19 -20.48 15.37
C ASP A 438 51.57 -20.08 14.01
N LEU A 439 50.86 -18.95 13.94
CA LEU A 439 50.33 -18.40 12.68
C LEU A 439 51.41 -17.72 11.80
N LYS A 440 52.60 -17.46 12.36
CA LYS A 440 53.69 -16.74 11.66
C LYS A 440 54.69 -17.66 10.93
N GLN A 441 54.70 -18.96 11.19
CA GLN A 441 55.65 -19.92 10.59
C GLN A 441 55.17 -20.61 9.29
N SER A 442 53.96 -20.32 8.81
CA SER A 442 53.33 -21.02 7.67
C SER A 442 53.55 -20.38 6.27
N LYS A 443 54.56 -19.51 6.07
CA LYS A 443 54.71 -18.73 4.81
C LYS A 443 56.10 -18.75 4.16
N ARG A 444 56.77 -19.92 4.03
CA ARG A 444 58.10 -19.99 3.38
C ARG A 444 58.46 -21.31 2.68
N TRP A 445 57.76 -21.74 1.62
CA TRP A 445 58.27 -22.79 0.71
C TRP A 445 57.79 -22.60 -0.73
N SER A 446 58.69 -22.22 -1.67
CA SER A 446 58.72 -22.60 -3.11
C SER A 446 59.85 -21.88 -3.90
N LEU A 447 60.80 -22.64 -4.50
CA LEU A 447 61.29 -22.60 -5.93
C LEU A 447 62.78 -23.03 -6.16
N GLY A 448 63.06 -23.84 -7.21
CA GLY A 448 64.37 -24.08 -7.90
C GLY A 448 64.46 -25.50 -8.53
N SER A 449 65.18 -25.89 -9.61
CA SER A 449 66.08 -25.32 -10.64
C SER A 449 66.36 -26.41 -11.75
N SER A 450 67.08 -26.11 -12.84
CA SER A 450 67.33 -26.96 -14.05
C SER A 450 68.80 -26.87 -14.57
N ARG A 451 69.43 -27.94 -15.13
CA ARG A 451 70.35 -27.94 -16.34
C ARG A 451 71.22 -29.21 -16.64
N ASP A 452 71.73 -29.25 -17.90
CA ASP A 452 72.98 -29.88 -18.50
C ASP A 452 72.80 -31.11 -19.47
N SER A 453 73.67 -31.52 -20.44
CA SER A 453 74.57 -30.93 -21.48
C SER A 453 75.18 -32.03 -22.46
N LYS A 454 75.20 -31.82 -23.81
CA LYS A 454 76.19 -32.10 -24.95
C LYS A 454 76.97 -33.45 -25.31
N LEU A 455 76.98 -33.88 -26.63
CA LEU A 455 78.09 -34.36 -27.59
C LEU A 455 77.94 -35.68 -28.47
N ASN A 456 78.51 -35.73 -29.73
CA ASN A 456 79.16 -36.86 -30.54
C ASN A 456 78.98 -36.78 -32.12
N PRO A 457 80.01 -36.98 -32.99
CA PRO A 457 79.96 -36.88 -34.48
C PRO A 457 79.49 -38.06 -35.38
N ASN A 458 79.49 -39.35 -35.01
CA ASN A 458 78.69 -40.34 -35.77
C ASN A 458 77.20 -40.18 -35.49
N ALA A 459 76.89 -39.62 -34.31
CA ALA A 459 75.60 -39.02 -34.08
C ALA A 459 75.43 -37.70 -34.85
N ILE A 460 76.46 -37.04 -35.39
CA ILE A 460 76.30 -35.90 -36.31
C ILE A 460 75.91 -36.38 -37.71
N GLU A 461 76.43 -37.48 -38.22
CA GLU A 461 76.02 -38.04 -39.53
C GLU A 461 74.61 -38.64 -39.46
N LYS A 462 74.32 -39.44 -38.42
CA LYS A 462 72.96 -39.90 -38.15
C LYS A 462 72.03 -38.73 -37.83
N LYS A 463 72.52 -37.68 -37.16
CA LYS A 463 71.77 -36.42 -37.05
C LYS A 463 71.68 -35.69 -38.37
N MET A 464 72.61 -35.78 -39.31
CA MET A 464 72.51 -35.12 -40.62
C MET A 464 71.48 -35.84 -41.50
N GLU A 465 71.41 -37.17 -41.42
CA GLU A 465 70.39 -37.97 -42.09
C GLU A 465 69.03 -37.86 -41.39
N GLU A 466 68.97 -37.88 -40.06
CA GLU A 466 67.77 -37.52 -39.29
C GLU A 466 67.38 -36.06 -39.55
N ILE A 467 68.32 -35.13 -39.73
CA ILE A 467 68.04 -33.72 -40.10
C ILE A 467 67.55 -33.66 -41.54
N ALA A 468 68.07 -34.47 -42.46
CA ALA A 468 67.63 -34.51 -43.85
C ALA A 468 66.24 -35.14 -43.98
N ASP A 469 65.96 -36.22 -43.25
CA ASP A 469 64.63 -36.82 -43.14
C ASP A 469 63.67 -35.95 -42.35
N ASP A 470 64.13 -35.24 -41.31
CA ASP A 470 63.34 -34.22 -40.62
C ASP A 470 63.08 -33.02 -41.55
N PHE A 471 64.01 -32.64 -42.43
CA PHE A 471 63.75 -31.64 -43.48
C PHE A 471 62.75 -32.15 -44.52
N ARG A 472 62.86 -33.42 -44.93
CA ARG A 472 61.95 -34.05 -45.90
C ARG A 472 60.54 -34.17 -45.32
N MET A 473 60.43 -34.67 -44.10
CA MET A 473 59.19 -34.78 -43.34
C MET A 473 58.62 -33.39 -43.01
N LYS A 474 59.45 -32.41 -42.67
CA LYS A 474 59.03 -31.01 -42.55
C LYS A 474 58.52 -30.49 -43.88
N ILE A 475 59.17 -30.73 -45.01
CA ILE A 475 58.69 -30.27 -46.33
C ILE A 475 57.37 -30.94 -46.67
N GLU A 476 57.22 -32.24 -46.46
CA GLU A 476 55.97 -32.96 -46.67
C GLU A 476 54.85 -32.46 -45.75
N ASP A 477 55.16 -32.19 -44.48
CA ASP A 477 54.23 -31.54 -43.55
C ASP A 477 53.89 -30.12 -43.97
N HIS A 478 54.86 -29.34 -44.46
CA HIS A 478 54.62 -28.01 -45.00
C HIS A 478 53.74 -28.09 -46.26
N ILE A 479 53.97 -29.07 -47.14
CA ILE A 479 53.12 -29.32 -48.32
C ILE A 479 51.71 -29.71 -47.88
N ARG A 480 51.57 -30.60 -46.90
CA ARG A 480 50.27 -31.03 -46.35
C ARG A 480 49.53 -29.87 -45.67
N ILE A 481 50.25 -29.05 -44.90
CA ILE A 481 49.71 -27.85 -44.27
C ILE A 481 49.34 -26.82 -45.33
N LEU A 482 50.16 -26.62 -46.36
CA LEU A 482 49.87 -25.73 -47.48
C LEU A 482 48.65 -26.21 -48.24
N TYR A 483 48.51 -27.50 -48.52
CA TYR A 483 47.34 -28.06 -49.19
C TYR A 483 46.07 -27.85 -48.35
N ARG A 484 46.14 -28.09 -47.03
CA ARG A 484 45.04 -27.77 -46.10
C ARG A 484 44.75 -26.27 -46.04
N ARG A 485 45.77 -25.41 -46.04
CA ARG A 485 45.62 -23.94 -46.04
C ARG A 485 45.01 -23.43 -47.35
N ILE A 486 45.41 -23.99 -48.49
CA ILE A 486 44.83 -23.68 -49.80
C ILE A 486 43.36 -24.09 -49.79
N HIS A 487 43.05 -25.31 -49.32
CA HIS A 487 41.67 -25.77 -49.31
C HIS A 487 40.78 -24.95 -48.36
N VAL A 488 41.30 -24.60 -47.18
CA VAL A 488 40.63 -23.67 -46.26
C VAL A 488 40.50 -22.27 -46.87
N ALA A 489 41.52 -21.76 -47.56
CA ALA A 489 41.45 -20.47 -48.23
C ALA A 489 40.42 -20.48 -49.38
N GLU A 490 40.36 -21.54 -50.17
CA GLU A 490 39.35 -21.76 -51.22
C GLU A 490 37.96 -21.81 -50.61
N GLN A 491 37.77 -22.53 -49.51
CA GLN A 491 36.52 -22.58 -48.78
C GLN A 491 36.13 -21.19 -48.25
N ILE A 492 37.06 -20.46 -47.61
CA ILE A 492 36.85 -19.07 -47.16
C ILE A 492 36.52 -18.17 -48.34
N HIS A 493 37.16 -18.33 -49.50
CA HIS A 493 36.85 -17.54 -50.70
C HIS A 493 35.47 -17.84 -51.26
N LEU A 494 35.04 -19.10 -51.27
CA LEU A 494 33.70 -19.51 -51.67
C LEU A 494 32.64 -19.01 -50.68
N GLU A 495 32.91 -19.12 -49.38
CA GLU A 495 32.08 -18.60 -48.30
C GLU A 495 31.99 -17.06 -48.39
N SER A 496 33.11 -16.37 -48.56
CA SER A 496 33.17 -14.90 -48.74
C SER A 496 32.43 -14.45 -50.00
N LYS A 497 32.53 -15.21 -51.10
CA LYS A 497 31.78 -14.94 -52.33
C LYS A 497 30.28 -15.11 -52.12
N ASN A 498 29.87 -16.17 -51.43
CA ASN A 498 28.47 -16.41 -51.09
C ASN A 498 27.93 -15.37 -50.09
N GLU A 499 28.73 -14.97 -49.11
CA GLU A 499 28.41 -13.87 -48.19
C GLU A 499 28.29 -12.55 -48.94
N TYR A 500 29.20 -12.25 -49.88
CA TYR A 500 29.10 -11.07 -50.73
C TYR A 500 27.80 -11.07 -51.55
N ILE A 501 27.43 -12.21 -52.14
CA ILE A 501 26.16 -12.38 -52.87
C ILE A 501 24.98 -12.14 -51.91
N LYS A 502 24.96 -12.76 -50.74
CA LYS A 502 23.92 -12.54 -49.72
C LYS A 502 23.84 -11.07 -49.29
N ILE A 503 24.97 -10.43 -49.00
CA ILE A 503 25.03 -9.01 -48.61
C ILE A 503 24.51 -8.13 -49.75
N ARG A 504 24.89 -8.40 -51.00
CA ARG A 504 24.41 -7.65 -52.17
C ARG A 504 22.90 -7.79 -52.33
N ASP A 505 22.36 -9.00 -52.19
CA ASP A 505 20.94 -9.26 -52.32
C ASP A 505 20.15 -8.61 -51.16
N ILE A 506 20.66 -8.69 -49.93
CA ILE A 506 20.13 -7.95 -48.75
C ILE A 506 20.21 -6.43 -48.96
N VAL A 507 21.29 -5.90 -49.54
CA VAL A 507 21.44 -4.47 -49.83
C VAL A 507 20.44 -4.02 -50.89
N GLN A 508 20.17 -4.86 -51.90
CA GLN A 508 19.19 -4.59 -52.93
C GLN A 508 17.75 -4.62 -52.36
N GLU A 509 17.42 -5.63 -51.54
CA GLU A 509 16.15 -5.70 -50.81
C GLU A 509 16.00 -4.53 -49.83
N ASN A 510 17.07 -4.14 -49.14
CA ASN A 510 17.10 -2.96 -48.27
C ASN A 510 16.94 -1.65 -49.06
N LYS A 511 17.42 -1.59 -50.30
CA LYS A 511 17.20 -0.43 -51.17
C LYS A 511 15.74 -0.34 -51.59
N GLU A 512 15.12 -1.45 -51.97
CA GLU A 512 13.70 -1.53 -52.35
C GLU A 512 12.78 -1.22 -51.15
N THR A 513 13.07 -1.77 -49.98
CA THR A 513 12.36 -1.42 -48.74
C THR A 513 12.58 0.02 -48.32
N ARG A 514 13.78 0.58 -48.50
CA ARG A 514 14.05 2.02 -48.27
C ARG A 514 13.30 2.92 -49.24
N GLU A 515 13.20 2.55 -50.51
CA GLU A 515 12.40 3.26 -51.51
C GLU A 515 10.90 3.18 -51.19
N SER A 516 10.42 2.01 -50.75
CA SER A 516 9.06 1.80 -50.24
C SER A 516 8.80 2.64 -48.98
N LEU A 517 9.73 2.68 -48.04
CA LEU A 517 9.65 3.49 -46.82
C LEU A 517 9.65 4.99 -47.14
N LEU A 518 10.46 5.45 -48.10
CA LEU A 518 10.43 6.84 -48.58
C LEU A 518 9.10 7.18 -49.27
N PHE A 519 8.50 6.24 -50.01
CA PHE A 519 7.17 6.39 -50.57
C PHE A 519 6.11 6.55 -49.48
N TYR A 520 6.10 5.66 -48.47
CA TYR A 520 5.19 5.76 -47.33
C TYR A 520 5.42 7.03 -46.53
N GLN A 521 6.67 7.40 -46.24
CA GLN A 521 7.01 8.63 -45.51
C GLN A 521 6.52 9.88 -46.27
N THR A 522 6.65 9.90 -47.59
CA THR A 522 6.13 10.99 -48.45
C THR A 522 4.60 11.01 -48.47
N HIS A 523 3.96 9.84 -48.45
CA HIS A 523 2.51 9.72 -48.36
C HIS A 523 1.99 10.20 -47.00
N PHE A 524 2.61 9.76 -45.90
CA PHE A 524 2.31 10.21 -44.54
C PHE A 524 2.52 11.72 -44.39
N LYS A 525 3.58 12.28 -44.97
CA LYS A 525 3.80 13.74 -44.94
C LYS A 525 2.67 14.48 -45.66
N ARG A 526 2.20 13.99 -46.82
CA ARG A 526 1.04 14.56 -47.51
C ARG A 526 -0.27 14.43 -46.71
N ILE A 527 -0.50 13.29 -46.07
CA ILE A 527 -1.67 13.10 -45.17
C ILE A 527 -1.58 14.07 -43.99
N LYS A 528 -0.41 14.19 -43.37
CA LYS A 528 -0.18 15.11 -42.26
C LYS A 528 -0.41 16.56 -42.67
N ASP A 529 0.16 17.00 -43.79
CA ASP A 529 -0.01 18.38 -44.28
C ASP A 529 -1.48 18.69 -44.64
N THR A 530 -2.22 17.71 -45.17
CA THR A 530 -3.67 17.87 -45.45
C THR A 530 -4.51 17.87 -44.18
N TRP A 531 -4.17 17.02 -43.22
CA TRP A 531 -4.80 16.98 -41.90
C TRP A 531 -4.54 18.26 -41.11
N GLU A 532 -3.31 18.76 -41.05
CA GLU A 532 -2.95 20.02 -40.38
C GLU A 532 -3.64 21.23 -41.01
N LYS A 533 -3.73 21.28 -42.35
CA LYS A 533 -4.51 22.32 -43.05
C LYS A 533 -6.02 22.23 -42.76
N GLY A 534 -6.56 21.01 -42.64
CA GLY A 534 -7.94 20.78 -42.23
C GLY A 534 -8.20 21.16 -40.76
N TYR A 535 -7.25 20.85 -39.88
CA TYR A 535 -7.29 21.16 -38.46
C TYR A 535 -7.23 22.68 -38.24
N ALA A 536 -6.29 23.38 -38.88
CA ALA A 536 -6.18 24.84 -38.83
C ALA A 536 -7.43 25.58 -39.36
N ARG A 537 -8.14 25.00 -40.32
CA ARG A 537 -9.42 25.52 -40.83
C ARG A 537 -10.58 25.26 -39.86
N SER A 538 -10.50 24.18 -39.09
CA SER A 538 -11.52 23.80 -38.10
C SER A 538 -11.31 24.54 -36.77
N THR A 539 -10.07 24.84 -36.38
CA THR A 539 -9.76 25.67 -35.21
C THR A 539 -10.19 27.12 -35.42
N LYS A 540 -10.05 27.69 -36.63
CA LYS A 540 -10.61 29.02 -36.93
C LYS A 540 -12.14 29.07 -36.81
N LYS A 541 -12.84 28.01 -37.21
CA LYS A 541 -14.30 27.88 -37.02
C LYS A 541 -14.70 27.63 -35.55
N LEU A 542 -13.77 27.18 -34.72
CA LEU A 542 -13.98 26.97 -33.28
C LEU A 542 -13.63 28.23 -32.47
N GLU A 543 -12.66 29.03 -32.93
CA GLU A 543 -12.37 30.38 -32.41
C GLU A 543 -13.52 31.35 -32.68
N GLU A 544 -14.23 31.20 -33.82
CA GLU A 544 -15.47 31.94 -34.11
C GLU A 544 -16.65 31.55 -33.20
N ALA A 545 -16.49 30.55 -32.31
CA ALA A 545 -17.49 30.14 -31.32
C ALA A 545 -17.17 30.70 -29.91
N GLU A 546 -16.88 32.01 -29.83
CA GLU A 546 -16.50 32.77 -28.61
C GLU A 546 -17.39 32.49 -27.38
N GLY A 547 -18.66 32.14 -27.57
CA GLY A 547 -19.58 31.83 -26.47
C GLY A 547 -19.30 30.51 -25.71
N TYR A 548 -18.68 29.52 -26.37
CA TYR A 548 -18.36 28.24 -25.71
C TYR A 548 -17.05 28.33 -24.92
N THR A 549 -16.07 29.08 -25.42
CA THR A 549 -14.82 29.38 -24.71
C THR A 549 -15.08 30.12 -23.39
N ASP A 550 -16.00 31.09 -23.38
CA ASP A 550 -16.38 31.80 -22.15
C ASP A 550 -17.12 30.90 -21.15
N ARG A 551 -17.95 29.98 -21.64
CA ARG A 551 -18.64 29.01 -20.77
C ARG A 551 -17.67 28.00 -20.17
N VAL A 552 -16.71 27.51 -20.95
CA VAL A 552 -15.64 26.62 -20.47
C VAL A 552 -14.74 27.35 -19.49
N ALA A 553 -14.39 28.63 -19.74
CA ALA A 553 -13.59 29.44 -18.82
C ALA A 553 -14.33 29.72 -17.49
N ARG A 554 -15.64 29.94 -17.52
CA ARG A 554 -16.47 30.05 -16.29
C ARG A 554 -16.53 28.74 -15.53
N LEU A 555 -16.80 27.62 -16.20
CA LEU A 555 -16.79 26.30 -15.60
C LEU A 555 -15.43 25.94 -15.00
N ALA A 556 -14.33 26.30 -15.65
CA ALA A 556 -12.98 26.11 -15.13
C ALA A 556 -12.76 26.90 -13.83
N LYS A 557 -13.18 28.17 -13.77
CA LYS A 557 -13.10 28.99 -12.55
C LYS A 557 -13.97 28.47 -11.41
N GLU A 558 -15.17 27.99 -11.73
CA GLU A 558 -16.07 27.35 -10.76
C GLU A 558 -15.47 26.04 -10.22
N ILE A 559 -14.89 25.22 -11.09
CA ILE A 559 -14.16 24.00 -10.70
C ILE A 559 -12.97 24.33 -9.81
N ASP A 560 -12.19 25.36 -10.13
CA ASP A 560 -11.03 25.74 -9.32
C ASP A 560 -11.43 26.31 -7.96
N SER A 561 -12.53 27.05 -7.90
CA SER A 561 -13.14 27.50 -6.64
C SER A 561 -13.65 26.31 -5.80
N ALA A 562 -14.26 25.32 -6.45
CA ALA A 562 -14.68 24.08 -5.79
C ALA A 562 -13.48 23.27 -5.28
N LYS A 563 -12.37 23.21 -6.03
CA LYS A 563 -11.13 22.57 -5.57
C LYS A 563 -10.54 23.27 -4.35
N VAL A 564 -10.49 24.61 -4.34
CA VAL A 564 -10.01 25.38 -3.19
C VAL A 564 -10.89 25.09 -1.96
N TRP A 565 -12.20 25.12 -2.12
CA TRP A 565 -13.15 24.79 -1.04
C TRP A 565 -12.95 23.35 -0.52
N VAL A 566 -12.74 22.37 -1.41
CA VAL A 566 -12.44 20.98 -1.02
C VAL A 566 -11.11 20.89 -0.26
N CYS A 567 -10.09 21.62 -0.69
CA CYS A 567 -8.80 21.67 0.01
C CYS A 567 -8.93 22.28 1.41
N GLU A 568 -9.70 23.36 1.57
CA GLU A 568 -10.00 23.98 2.87
C GLU A 568 -10.79 23.03 3.78
N LYS A 569 -11.82 22.35 3.24
CA LYS A 569 -12.57 21.37 4.03
C LYS A 569 -11.77 20.14 4.39
N LYS A 570 -10.83 19.74 3.54
CA LYS A 570 -9.88 18.66 3.83
C LYS A 570 -8.95 19.04 4.99
N SER A 571 -8.41 20.26 5.01
CA SER A 571 -7.56 20.69 6.13
C SER A 571 -8.35 20.85 7.42
N GLU A 572 -9.60 21.34 7.37
CA GLU A 572 -10.51 21.32 8.53
C GLU A 572 -10.75 19.89 9.04
N LEU A 573 -11.02 18.93 8.15
CA LEU A 573 -11.19 17.51 8.50
C LEU A 573 -9.94 16.93 9.14
N GLU A 574 -8.74 17.23 8.61
CA GLU A 574 -7.47 16.80 9.20
C GLU A 574 -7.28 17.38 10.61
N THR A 575 -7.65 18.65 10.85
CA THR A 575 -7.59 19.23 12.20
C THR A 575 -8.60 18.61 13.17
N LEU A 576 -9.80 18.24 12.71
CA LEU A 576 -10.79 17.56 13.53
C LEU A 576 -10.39 16.11 13.81
N ALA A 577 -9.80 15.42 12.83
CA ALA A 577 -9.25 14.07 13.00
C ALA A 577 -8.15 14.07 14.07
N ALA A 578 -7.20 15.01 14.01
CA ALA A 578 -6.16 15.14 15.02
C ALA A 578 -6.72 15.43 16.43
N LYS A 579 -7.81 16.21 16.53
CA LYS A 579 -8.50 16.44 17.82
C LYS A 579 -9.19 15.18 18.33
N LEU A 580 -9.80 14.38 17.45
CA LEU A 580 -10.43 13.11 17.80
C LEU A 580 -9.37 12.12 18.33
N GLU A 581 -8.25 12.01 17.62
CA GLU A 581 -7.13 11.12 17.97
C GLU A 581 -6.51 11.52 19.33
N CYS A 582 -6.38 12.82 19.60
CA CYS A 582 -5.98 13.33 20.91
C CYS A 582 -7.01 13.00 22.00
N GLY A 583 -8.30 13.07 21.69
CA GLY A 583 -9.40 12.68 22.58
C GLY A 583 -9.38 11.19 22.92
N GLU A 584 -9.16 10.32 21.93
CA GLU A 584 -9.02 8.87 22.11
C GLU A 584 -7.80 8.51 22.98
N ALA A 585 -6.67 9.21 22.80
CA ALA A 585 -5.51 9.07 23.66
C ALA A 585 -5.79 9.49 25.12
N GLN A 586 -6.60 10.53 25.33
CA GLN A 586 -7.03 10.93 26.67
C GLN A 586 -8.00 9.91 27.29
N GLU A 587 -8.91 9.33 26.50
CA GLU A 587 -9.84 8.31 26.96
C GLU A 587 -9.12 7.02 27.37
N THR A 588 -8.14 6.56 26.58
CA THR A 588 -7.33 5.38 26.92
C THR A 588 -6.55 5.59 28.22
N LEU A 589 -5.98 6.78 28.43
CA LEU A 589 -5.30 7.13 29.67
C LEU A 589 -6.26 7.18 30.88
N LEU A 590 -7.50 7.66 30.70
CA LEU A 590 -8.53 7.62 31.74
C LEU A 590 -8.98 6.19 32.04
N LYS A 591 -9.16 5.34 31.03
CA LYS A 591 -9.47 3.90 31.22
C LYS A 591 -8.37 3.17 31.99
N GLU A 592 -7.11 3.46 31.69
CA GLU A 592 -5.97 2.88 32.43
C GLU A 592 -5.96 3.33 33.90
N LYS A 593 -6.21 4.63 34.15
CA LYS A 593 -6.34 5.16 35.52
C LYS A 593 -7.51 4.54 36.28
N LEU A 594 -8.66 4.33 35.63
CA LEU A 594 -9.82 3.67 36.22
C LEU A 594 -9.48 2.23 36.60
N SER A 595 -8.87 1.45 35.70
CA SER A 595 -8.45 0.07 36.00
C SER A 595 -7.47 0.01 37.18
N LYS A 596 -6.55 0.98 37.30
CA LYS A 596 -5.64 1.09 38.47
C LYS A 596 -6.39 1.37 39.76
N LEU A 597 -7.42 2.23 39.75
CA LEU A 597 -8.23 2.52 40.92
C LEU A 597 -9.13 1.35 41.31
N GLU A 598 -9.71 0.63 40.34
CA GLU A 598 -10.50 -0.58 40.59
C GLU A 598 -9.67 -1.67 41.28
N LYS A 599 -8.42 -1.89 40.84
CA LYS A 599 -7.51 -2.83 41.51
C LYS A 599 -7.23 -2.44 42.95
N LYS A 600 -6.92 -1.15 43.20
CA LYS A 600 -6.71 -0.64 44.57
C LYS A 600 -7.95 -0.81 45.45
N LEU A 601 -9.14 -0.53 44.90
CA LEU A 601 -10.39 -0.70 45.63
C LEU A 601 -10.68 -2.18 45.96
N ALA A 602 -10.35 -3.10 45.03
CA ALA A 602 -10.47 -4.53 45.28
C ALA A 602 -9.48 -5.01 46.37
N GLU A 603 -8.23 -4.55 46.33
CA GLU A 603 -7.21 -4.82 47.35
C GLU A 603 -7.66 -4.29 48.73
N GLU A 604 -8.06 -3.02 48.83
CA GLU A 604 -8.62 -2.43 50.05
C GLU A 604 -9.87 -3.18 50.55
N GLY A 605 -10.72 -3.65 49.63
CA GLY A 605 -11.88 -4.48 49.96
C GLY A 605 -11.49 -5.81 50.61
N THR A 606 -10.44 -6.47 50.11
CA THR A 606 -9.92 -7.71 50.70
C THR A 606 -9.25 -7.49 52.05
N GLU A 607 -8.51 -6.39 52.22
CA GLU A 607 -7.92 -5.99 53.50
C GLU A 607 -8.99 -5.64 54.53
N LYS A 608 -10.05 -4.92 54.14
CA LYS A 608 -11.17 -4.62 55.03
C LYS A 608 -11.89 -5.89 55.49
N LEU A 609 -12.04 -6.88 54.61
CA LEU A 609 -12.59 -8.19 54.94
C LEU A 609 -11.68 -8.98 55.91
N SER A 610 -10.36 -8.90 55.75
CA SER A 610 -9.42 -9.55 56.66
C SER A 610 -9.41 -8.88 58.05
N LEU A 611 -9.43 -7.54 58.08
CA LEU A 611 -9.57 -6.74 59.30
C LEU A 611 -10.89 -7.01 60.01
N ALA A 612 -12.02 -7.05 59.29
CA ALA A 612 -13.33 -7.36 59.88
C ALA A 612 -13.34 -8.76 60.54
N LYS A 613 -12.71 -9.76 59.92
CA LYS A 613 -12.53 -11.08 60.53
C LYS A 613 -11.70 -11.01 61.82
N VAL A 614 -10.63 -10.23 61.85
CA VAL A 614 -9.80 -10.05 63.06
C VAL A 614 -10.59 -9.33 64.16
N VAL A 615 -11.32 -8.26 63.82
CA VAL A 615 -12.17 -7.52 64.76
C VAL A 615 -13.24 -8.44 65.36
N SER A 616 -13.92 -9.26 64.56
CA SER A 616 -14.92 -10.22 65.07
C SER A 616 -14.34 -11.23 66.07
N LYS A 617 -13.07 -11.65 65.88
CA LYS A 617 -12.36 -12.53 66.82
C LYS A 617 -12.04 -11.81 68.13
N PHE A 618 -11.61 -10.55 68.06
CA PHE A 618 -11.37 -9.75 69.26
C PHE A 618 -12.66 -9.45 70.02
N GLU A 619 -13.76 -9.12 69.33
CA GLU A 619 -15.07 -8.93 69.96
C GLU A 619 -15.54 -10.18 70.70
N ALA A 620 -15.40 -11.37 70.09
CA ALA A 620 -15.72 -12.63 70.75
C ALA A 620 -14.89 -12.85 72.02
N ARG A 621 -13.58 -12.58 71.95
CA ARG A 621 -12.66 -12.73 73.09
C ARG A 621 -12.91 -11.71 74.19
N ILE A 622 -13.31 -10.49 73.84
CA ILE A 622 -13.73 -9.47 74.80
C ILE A 622 -14.99 -9.94 75.54
N LYS A 623 -16.00 -10.45 74.82
CA LYS A 623 -17.21 -11.00 75.43
C LYS A 623 -16.91 -12.16 76.39
N GLU A 624 -16.02 -13.07 76.01
CA GLU A 624 -15.59 -14.18 76.87
C GLU A 624 -14.87 -13.69 78.13
N LEU A 625 -13.94 -12.74 78.00
CA LEU A 625 -13.26 -12.13 79.13
C LEU A 625 -14.22 -11.37 80.04
N GLU A 626 -15.22 -10.69 79.49
CA GLU A 626 -16.24 -9.97 80.25
C GLU A 626 -17.09 -10.92 81.10
N ILE A 627 -17.49 -12.08 80.53
CA ILE A 627 -18.18 -13.14 81.27
C ILE A 627 -17.30 -13.67 82.41
N ASN A 628 -16.01 -13.93 82.13
CA ASN A 628 -15.06 -14.40 83.14
C ASN A 628 -14.80 -13.39 84.27
N VAL A 629 -14.82 -12.09 83.96
CA VAL A 629 -14.70 -11.04 84.98
C VAL A 629 -15.95 -11.00 85.85
N LYS A 630 -17.15 -10.99 85.24
CA LYS A 630 -18.41 -11.03 85.98
C LYS A 630 -18.51 -12.27 86.87
N GLY A 631 -18.09 -13.43 86.37
CA GLY A 631 -18.03 -14.67 87.18
C GLY A 631 -17.11 -14.55 88.39
N ARG A 632 -15.89 -14.01 88.22
CA ARG A 632 -14.95 -13.78 89.32
C ARG A 632 -15.44 -12.74 90.34
N GLU A 633 -16.14 -11.71 89.91
CA GLU A 633 -16.75 -10.74 90.84
C GLU A 633 -17.77 -11.41 91.76
N VAL A 634 -18.60 -12.32 91.22
CA VAL A 634 -19.56 -13.10 92.01
C VAL A 634 -18.85 -14.02 93.01
N GLU A 635 -17.81 -14.75 92.58
CA GLU A 635 -17.00 -15.59 93.48
C GLU A 635 -16.31 -14.77 94.58
N LEU A 636 -15.86 -13.55 94.27
CA LEU A 636 -15.20 -12.68 95.23
C LEU A 636 -16.17 -12.10 96.25
N LEU A 637 -17.41 -11.82 95.83
CA LEU A 637 -18.51 -11.45 96.72
C LEU A 637 -18.88 -12.60 97.67
N SER A 638 -19.01 -13.84 97.16
CA SER A 638 -19.31 -15.01 97.99
C SER A 638 -18.19 -15.30 98.99
N LEU A 639 -16.92 -15.24 98.56
CA LEU A 639 -15.76 -15.37 99.45
C LEU A 639 -15.71 -14.25 100.50
N GLY A 640 -16.15 -13.04 100.13
CA GLY A 640 -16.31 -11.91 101.05
C GLY A 640 -17.37 -12.18 102.13
N GLU A 641 -18.49 -12.81 101.76
CA GLU A 641 -19.52 -13.26 102.70
C GLU A 641 -19.02 -14.37 103.63
N GLU A 642 -18.34 -15.38 103.08
CA GLU A 642 -17.71 -16.45 103.85
C GLU A 642 -16.69 -15.91 104.85
N LYS A 643 -15.83 -14.96 104.44
CA LYS A 643 -14.89 -14.28 105.35
C LYS A 643 -15.62 -13.53 106.45
N ARG A 644 -16.70 -12.81 106.13
CA ARG A 644 -17.52 -12.11 107.14
C ARG A 644 -18.18 -13.08 108.12
N GLU A 645 -18.65 -14.23 107.66
CA GLU A 645 -19.21 -15.30 108.52
C GLU A 645 -18.13 -15.93 109.40
N ALA A 646 -16.95 -16.26 108.85
CA ALA A 646 -15.84 -16.80 109.64
C ALA A 646 -15.38 -15.82 110.73
N ILE A 647 -15.34 -14.51 110.44
CA ILE A 647 -15.08 -13.47 111.44
C ILE A 647 -16.17 -13.46 112.52
N ARG A 648 -17.47 -13.53 112.14
CA ARG A 648 -18.58 -13.62 113.10
C ARG A 648 -18.46 -14.84 114.01
N GLN A 649 -18.15 -16.01 113.46
CA GLN A 649 -17.93 -17.24 114.23
C GLN A 649 -16.75 -17.12 115.19
N LEU A 650 -15.63 -16.51 114.76
CA LEU A 650 -14.47 -16.23 115.61
C LEU A 650 -14.81 -15.27 116.76
N CYS A 651 -15.58 -14.21 116.49
CA CYS A 651 -16.03 -13.28 117.54
C CYS A 651 -16.84 -14.00 118.62
N VAL A 652 -17.81 -14.84 118.21
CA VAL A 652 -18.61 -15.66 119.16
C VAL A 652 -17.72 -16.59 119.99
N LEU A 653 -16.71 -17.22 119.38
CA LEU A 653 -15.74 -18.06 120.09
C LEU A 653 -14.90 -17.26 121.09
N VAL A 654 -14.45 -16.06 120.71
CA VAL A 654 -13.67 -15.17 121.60
C VAL A 654 -14.52 -14.72 122.78
N ASP A 655 -15.77 -14.34 122.55
CA ASP A 655 -16.70 -13.92 123.61
C ASP A 655 -17.00 -15.09 124.56
N TYR A 656 -17.22 -16.30 124.03
CA TYR A 656 -17.36 -17.52 124.84
C TYR A 656 -16.12 -17.79 125.71
N GLN A 657 -14.92 -17.62 125.17
CA GLN A 657 -13.67 -17.80 125.95
C GLN A 657 -13.50 -16.71 127.01
N ARG A 658 -13.91 -15.46 126.71
CA ARG A 658 -13.92 -14.35 127.68
C ARG A 658 -14.88 -14.62 128.83
N ASP A 659 -16.12 -15.01 128.52
CA ASP A 659 -17.14 -15.31 129.54
C ASP A 659 -16.68 -16.45 130.45
N ARG A 660 -16.15 -17.54 129.86
CA ARG A 660 -15.58 -18.66 130.62
C ARG A 660 -14.39 -18.25 131.47
N TYR A 661 -13.51 -17.38 130.96
CA TYR A 661 -12.38 -16.86 131.70
C TYR A 661 -12.84 -15.98 132.87
N ASP A 662 -13.81 -15.10 132.67
CA ASP A 662 -14.36 -14.23 133.71
C ASP A 662 -15.10 -15.03 134.78
N ASP A 663 -15.81 -16.10 134.40
CA ASP A 663 -16.43 -17.04 135.33
C ASP A 663 -15.38 -17.81 136.15
N LEU A 664 -14.30 -18.29 135.52
CA LEU A 664 -13.19 -18.94 136.21
C LEU A 664 -12.47 -17.95 137.15
N LYS A 665 -12.24 -16.72 136.71
CA LYS A 665 -11.64 -15.64 137.50
C LYS A 665 -12.49 -15.28 138.71
N LYS A 666 -13.81 -15.16 138.56
CA LYS A 666 -14.76 -14.98 139.67
C LYS A 666 -14.74 -16.17 140.64
N SER A 667 -14.62 -17.38 140.12
CA SER A 667 -14.54 -18.61 140.92
C SER A 667 -13.26 -18.65 141.76
N VAL A 668 -12.11 -18.29 141.18
CA VAL A 668 -10.82 -18.19 141.89
C VAL A 668 -10.86 -17.08 142.94
N LEU A 669 -11.41 -15.91 142.62
CA LEU A 669 -11.55 -14.79 143.57
C LEU A 669 -12.45 -15.14 144.78
N LYS A 670 -13.47 -16.00 144.58
CA LYS A 670 -14.30 -16.55 145.67
C LYS A 670 -13.55 -17.55 146.57
N VAL A 671 -12.55 -18.26 146.04
CA VAL A 671 -11.72 -19.19 146.81
C VAL A 671 -10.68 -18.43 147.66
N SER A 672 -10.17 -17.29 147.19
CA SER A 672 -9.24 -16.42 147.93
C SER A 672 -9.87 -15.52 149.00
N LEU A 673 -11.19 -15.58 149.20
CA LEU A 673 -11.92 -14.87 150.29
C LEU A 673 -12.38 -15.83 151.41
N LYS A 674 -11.93 -17.08 151.40
CA LYS A 674 -12.18 -18.10 152.44
C LYS A 674 -10.89 -18.73 153.02
N ALA A 675 -9.74 -18.11 152.77
CA ALA A 675 -8.49 -18.32 153.48
C ALA A 675 -8.06 -16.96 154.04
#